data_AF-A0A7R9VSJ1-F1
#
_entry.id   AF-A0A7R9VSJ1-F1
#
_cell.length_a   1.000
_cell.length_b   1.000
_cell.length_c   1.000
_cell.angle_alpha   90.00
_cell.angle_beta   90.00
_cell.angle_gamma   90.00
#
_symmetry.space_group_name_H-M   'P 1'
#
loop_
_entity.id
_entity.type
_entity.pdbx_description
1 polymer ?
#
loop_
_entity_poly.entity_id
_entity_poly.type
_entity_poly.pdbx_seq_one_letter_code
_entity_poly.pdbx_strand_id
1 'polypeptide(L)'
;AAVGNCELLEVLSMVFNKKRIYYRGSKSSWNTHASGLPEVRMQMIHKFRNTKGFAALATYLSSRVSTPNFPPLESALHCILHATAEAIPPNFTKEQAAKVRVWEEDAIRIARAVMDTTGNATEEALKRQTHDGLNQTLTDLHVIFNRLASSRRKELYSFFRFWRGMVLKLITSQSLPLKLFGWEQMNAVIYESRAMRPPPRTFIVSGGGCGFVNGRYDYAGAVTEEGYSKPGQETSYQLQIPESVSENEGGGKKLTLFRCTMRSQQKWWFLSEADEEQPGTDKDVDYYQHKSNKKEEATPPLSGWVTCRSAGVEPPPTLESSGIVVPRGEEYNTLEHQLAKWALENNLIELVLGDSVHREIVARSKELIEFLASMCALDKPLEGDATESVEVGMVANRYCLKPSHLLLAWKTCTSKADAAVSTEVYKLLVEILPSLPNDLAITLLKEIQKSLADRSEKRDYLFEVAEFCSALAVEKNKNSNDAMLPVISDEVRSEILELLWDVLTHQDASSLKNYEQLKEYVTHELRVEPMGTAHREKFLRSCCLALKAHAELTGSSGSGESVDEVLALRMVQLTRFVLQACPREQAAMLVTGNDATLAVLLLRELVAYLKRRAAAIAAQLVRKLSSVNGVESNHPAALSERLHIIRYVYGLSDRVVMNGQQLDLLWGLCAGPGDREALMVFIANASTADSFGVVGGGGMENASVQPNKG
;
A
#
# COMPACT_ATOMS: atom_id res chain seq x y z
N ALA A 1 26.23 15.55 45.60
CA ALA A 1 25.23 14.63 45.03
C ALA A 1 24.61 15.31 43.82
N ALA A 2 24.57 14.66 42.66
CA ALA A 2 23.84 15.20 41.50
C ALA A 2 22.36 15.34 41.85
N VAL A 3 21.72 16.41 41.40
CA VAL A 3 20.31 16.71 41.67
C VAL A 3 19.44 15.54 41.20
N GLY A 4 18.64 14.95 42.10
CA GLY A 4 17.74 13.81 41.78
C GLY A 4 18.31 12.39 41.93
N ASN A 5 19.61 12.21 42.24
CA ASN A 5 20.16 10.87 42.50
C ASN A 5 19.71 10.32 43.86
N CYS A 6 19.17 9.10 43.86
CA CYS A 6 18.80 8.36 45.05
C CYS A 6 19.53 7.01 45.07
N GLU A 7 20.49 6.86 45.97
CA GLU A 7 21.30 5.63 46.11
C GLU A 7 20.42 4.39 46.31
N LEU A 8 19.28 4.54 47.01
CA LEU A 8 18.32 3.46 47.19
C LEU A 8 17.67 3.02 45.86
N LEU A 9 17.35 3.96 44.96
CA LEU A 9 16.80 3.62 43.65
C LEU A 9 17.85 2.98 42.75
N GLU A 10 19.12 3.37 42.86
CA GLU A 10 20.22 2.71 42.16
C GLU A 10 20.36 1.25 42.63
N VAL A 11 20.32 1.01 43.94
CA VAL A 11 20.33 -0.35 44.49
C VAL A 11 19.12 -1.16 44.01
N LEU A 12 17.92 -0.59 44.04
CA LEU A 12 16.71 -1.26 43.54
C LEU A 12 16.81 -1.58 42.04
N SER A 13 17.32 -0.65 41.23
CA SER A 13 17.56 -0.88 39.80
C SER A 13 18.52 -2.06 39.60
N MET A 14 19.60 -2.15 40.38
CA MET A 14 20.53 -3.28 40.31
C MET A 14 19.89 -4.61 40.72
N VAL A 15 19.10 -4.63 41.80
CA VAL A 15 18.39 -5.82 42.28
C VAL A 15 17.38 -6.32 41.25
N PHE A 16 16.68 -5.41 40.57
CA PHE A 16 15.66 -5.75 39.58
C PHE A 16 16.18 -5.91 38.15
N ASN A 17 17.48 -5.72 37.90
CA ASN A 17 18.04 -5.84 36.57
C ASN A 17 18.18 -7.31 36.12
N LYS A 18 17.26 -7.77 35.27
CA LYS A 18 17.24 -9.14 34.71
C LYS A 18 18.48 -9.52 33.89
N LYS A 19 19.26 -8.54 33.39
CA LYS A 19 20.44 -8.78 32.56
C LYS A 19 21.69 -9.12 33.38
N ARG A 20 21.66 -9.00 34.71
CA ARG A 20 22.79 -9.35 35.58
C ARG A 20 23.15 -10.83 35.42
N ILE A 21 24.45 -11.11 35.40
CA ILE A 21 25.01 -12.46 35.22
C ILE A 21 24.43 -13.46 36.23
N TYR A 22 24.19 -13.01 37.47
CA TYR A 22 23.56 -13.82 38.52
C TYR A 22 22.18 -14.39 38.12
N TYR A 23 21.37 -13.62 37.39
CA TYR A 23 20.04 -14.07 36.95
C TYR A 23 20.05 -14.76 35.59
N ARG A 24 20.90 -14.32 34.66
CA ARG A 24 20.93 -14.84 33.27
C ARG A 24 21.83 -16.05 33.07
N GLY A 25 22.83 -16.25 33.94
CA GLY A 25 23.93 -17.17 33.72
C GLY A 25 24.96 -16.60 32.73
N SER A 26 26.18 -17.15 32.72
CA SER A 26 27.22 -16.75 31.77
C SER A 26 27.11 -17.55 30.47
N LYS A 27 27.14 -16.88 29.31
CA LYS A 27 27.18 -17.54 27.99
C LYS A 27 28.60 -17.76 27.44
N SER A 28 29.63 -17.15 28.03
CA SER A 28 31.00 -17.23 27.52
C SER A 28 32.00 -17.00 28.65
N SER A 29 32.52 -18.09 29.20
CA SER A 29 33.71 -18.18 30.04
C SER A 29 33.82 -19.63 30.48
N TRP A 30 35.02 -20.22 30.38
CA TRP A 30 35.52 -21.59 30.61
C TRP A 30 34.88 -22.52 31.68
N ASN A 31 33.82 -22.11 32.37
CA ASN A 31 33.10 -22.88 33.37
C ASN A 31 31.63 -23.08 32.94
N THR A 32 31.35 -24.23 32.34
CA THR A 32 30.15 -24.54 31.53
C THR A 32 28.87 -24.87 32.32
N HIS A 33 28.67 -24.39 33.56
CA HIS A 33 27.50 -24.82 34.37
C HIS A 33 26.84 -23.76 35.29
N ALA A 34 27.12 -22.47 35.15
CA ALA A 34 26.38 -21.46 35.93
C ALA A 34 25.01 -21.17 35.29
N SER A 35 24.02 -22.03 35.54
CA SER A 35 22.61 -21.72 35.27
C SER A 35 22.22 -20.48 36.08
N GLY A 36 21.74 -19.43 35.41
CA GLY A 36 21.23 -18.24 36.10
C GLY A 36 20.05 -18.58 37.02
N LEU A 37 19.82 -17.73 38.03
CA LEU A 37 18.74 -17.90 39.02
C LEU A 37 17.64 -16.84 38.84
N PRO A 38 16.87 -16.84 37.74
CA PRO A 38 15.82 -15.84 37.49
C PRO A 38 14.70 -15.85 38.56
N GLU A 39 14.48 -17.00 39.22
CA GLU A 39 13.49 -17.16 40.29
C GLU A 39 13.82 -16.28 41.50
N VAL A 40 15.11 -16.08 41.80
CA VAL A 40 15.55 -15.22 42.92
C VAL A 40 15.12 -13.78 42.67
N ARG A 41 15.23 -13.30 41.42
CA ARG A 41 14.74 -11.96 41.06
C ARG A 41 13.24 -11.84 41.30
N MET A 42 12.46 -12.82 40.88
CA MET A 42 11.00 -12.84 41.09
C MET A 42 10.65 -12.87 42.58
N GLN A 43 11.38 -13.63 43.39
CA GLN A 43 11.22 -13.64 44.85
C GLN A 43 11.53 -12.26 45.46
N MET A 44 12.55 -11.55 44.96
CA MET A 44 12.86 -10.19 45.42
C MET A 44 11.73 -9.21 45.06
N ILE A 45 11.18 -9.29 43.85
CA ILE A 45 10.01 -8.49 43.44
C ILE A 45 8.81 -8.79 44.36
N HIS A 46 8.53 -10.06 44.62
CA HIS A 46 7.45 -10.46 45.51
C HIS A 46 7.66 -10.00 46.95
N LYS A 47 8.89 -10.08 47.47
CA LYS A 47 9.23 -9.61 48.81
C LYS A 47 9.03 -8.09 48.91
N PHE A 48 9.56 -7.33 47.96
CA PHE A 48 9.40 -5.88 47.89
C PHE A 48 7.92 -5.47 47.81
N ARG A 49 7.12 -6.19 47.02
CA ARG A 49 5.66 -6.00 46.94
C ARG A 49 4.98 -6.28 48.28
N ASN A 50 5.29 -7.40 48.93
CA ASN A 50 4.67 -7.80 50.19
C ASN A 50 5.00 -6.84 51.35
N THR A 51 6.13 -6.13 51.28
CA THR A 51 6.50 -5.07 52.22
C THR A 51 5.93 -3.69 51.84
N LYS A 52 4.95 -3.62 50.92
CA LYS A 52 4.38 -2.37 50.39
C LYS A 52 5.42 -1.43 49.74
N GLY A 53 6.50 -2.01 49.21
CA GLY A 53 7.60 -1.25 48.59
C GLY A 53 7.15 -0.46 47.36
N PHE A 54 6.30 -1.03 46.51
CA PHE A 54 5.76 -0.32 45.34
C PHE A 54 4.84 0.84 45.73
N ALA A 55 3.99 0.70 46.74
CA ALA A 55 3.18 1.80 47.27
C ALA A 55 4.03 2.96 47.82
N ALA A 56 5.13 2.64 48.53
CA ALA A 56 6.08 3.63 49.03
C ALA A 56 6.82 4.32 47.88
N LEU A 57 7.26 3.55 46.88
CA LEU A 57 7.90 4.08 45.66
C LEU A 57 6.94 5.00 44.89
N ALA A 58 5.68 4.62 44.73
CA ALA A 58 4.65 5.43 44.08
C ALA A 58 4.53 6.80 44.76
N THR A 59 4.49 6.80 46.09
CA THR A 59 4.39 8.03 46.90
C THR A 59 5.66 8.87 46.78
N TYR A 60 6.84 8.25 46.79
CA TYR A 60 8.13 8.90 46.60
C TYR A 60 8.24 9.61 45.24
N LEU A 61 7.81 8.95 44.16
CA LEU A 61 7.85 9.50 42.80
C LEU A 61 6.81 10.62 42.63
N SER A 62 5.58 10.39 43.11
CA SER A 62 4.48 11.36 43.03
C SER A 62 4.84 12.68 43.70
N SER A 63 5.54 12.66 44.84
CA SER A 63 5.94 13.88 45.55
C SER A 63 7.06 14.68 44.85
N ARG A 64 7.63 14.15 43.76
CA ARG A 64 8.77 14.74 43.02
C ARG A 64 8.43 15.05 41.56
N VAL A 65 7.21 14.76 41.11
CA VAL A 65 6.75 15.12 39.76
C VAL A 65 6.95 16.62 39.55
N SER A 66 7.44 16.99 38.37
CA SER A 66 7.74 18.39 37.99
C SER A 66 8.79 19.09 38.87
N THR A 67 9.59 18.33 39.63
CA THR A 67 10.73 18.88 40.37
C THR A 67 12.04 18.43 39.72
N PRO A 68 13.14 19.20 39.83
CA PRO A 68 14.45 18.77 39.34
C PRO A 68 14.99 17.55 40.12
N ASN A 69 14.37 17.19 41.25
CA ASN A 69 14.73 16.03 42.07
C ASN A 69 14.07 14.73 41.61
N PHE A 70 13.35 14.72 40.49
CA PHE A 70 12.81 13.47 39.93
C PHE A 70 13.96 12.55 39.46
N PRO A 71 13.90 11.23 39.71
CA PRO A 71 14.97 10.32 39.30
C PRO A 71 15.20 10.31 37.78
N PRO A 72 16.45 10.15 37.31
CA PRO A 72 16.73 10.07 35.89
C PRO A 72 16.06 8.86 35.23
N LEU A 73 15.48 9.05 34.05
CA LEU A 73 14.72 8.02 33.33
C LEU A 73 15.61 6.85 32.85
N GLU A 74 16.82 7.12 32.36
CA GLU A 74 17.67 6.15 31.64
C GLU A 74 18.23 4.99 32.49
N SER A 75 18.66 5.22 33.73
CA SER A 75 19.46 4.24 34.48
C SER A 75 18.74 3.62 35.68
N ALA A 76 17.89 4.39 36.36
CA ALA A 76 17.23 3.95 37.58
C ALA A 76 15.84 3.34 37.31
N LEU A 77 15.05 3.96 36.43
CA LEU A 77 13.63 3.67 36.33
C LEU A 77 13.27 2.49 35.42
N HIS A 78 14.04 2.20 34.36
CA HIS A 78 13.78 1.07 33.47
C HIS A 78 13.60 -0.27 34.21
N CYS A 79 14.59 -0.66 35.02
CA CYS A 79 14.54 -1.93 35.76
C CYS A 79 13.39 -1.97 36.78
N ILE A 80 13.06 -0.80 37.35
CA ILE A 80 11.99 -0.66 38.34
C ILE A 80 10.62 -0.76 37.68
N LEU A 81 10.39 -0.09 36.54
CA LEU A 81 9.15 -0.17 35.78
C LEU A 81 8.91 -1.59 35.28
N HIS A 82 9.95 -2.25 34.76
CA HIS A 82 9.86 -3.65 34.35
C HIS A 82 9.49 -4.58 35.52
N ALA A 83 10.11 -4.39 36.69
CA ALA A 83 9.76 -5.14 37.90
C ALA A 83 8.34 -4.84 38.39
N THR A 84 7.87 -3.60 38.22
CA THR A 84 6.51 -3.17 38.55
C THR A 84 5.50 -3.92 37.66
N ALA A 85 5.76 -4.05 36.36
CA ALA A 85 4.93 -4.83 35.45
C ALA A 85 4.89 -6.32 35.84
N GLU A 86 6.05 -6.92 36.13
CA GLU A 86 6.15 -8.34 36.51
C GLU A 86 5.57 -8.66 37.90
N ALA A 87 5.42 -7.65 38.75
CA ALA A 87 4.74 -7.80 40.04
C ALA A 87 3.24 -8.09 39.88
N ILE A 88 2.65 -7.78 38.72
CA ILE A 88 1.26 -8.09 38.38
C ILE A 88 1.21 -9.47 37.69
N PRO A 89 0.53 -10.47 38.26
CA PRO A 89 0.42 -11.79 37.63
C PRO A 89 -0.40 -11.71 36.34
N PRO A 90 -0.03 -12.45 35.28
CA PRO A 90 -0.76 -12.41 34.00
C PRO A 90 -2.15 -13.04 34.09
N ASN A 91 -2.32 -14.03 34.96
CA ASN A 91 -3.58 -14.71 35.24
C ASN A 91 -3.79 -14.78 36.75
N PHE A 92 -5.00 -14.54 37.22
CA PHE A 92 -5.35 -14.63 38.65
C PHE A 92 -6.78 -15.12 38.84
N THR A 93 -7.03 -15.81 39.95
CA THR A 93 -8.37 -16.32 40.30
C THR A 93 -9.25 -15.19 40.84
N LYS A 94 -10.58 -15.41 40.87
CA LYS A 94 -11.53 -14.44 41.47
C LYS A 94 -11.17 -14.09 42.92
N GLU A 95 -10.65 -15.05 43.69
CA GLU A 95 -10.21 -14.88 45.08
C GLU A 95 -8.97 -13.98 45.19
N GLN A 96 -8.09 -14.00 44.19
CA GLN A 96 -6.89 -13.17 44.12
C GLN A 96 -7.18 -11.77 43.57
N ALA A 97 -8.32 -11.57 42.90
CA ALA A 97 -8.65 -10.33 42.19
C ALA A 97 -8.57 -9.08 43.07
N ALA A 98 -9.05 -9.15 44.33
CA ALA A 98 -9.00 -8.02 45.25
C ALA A 98 -7.54 -7.60 45.59
N LYS A 99 -6.64 -8.57 45.76
CA LYS A 99 -5.21 -8.29 46.01
C LYS A 99 -4.51 -7.76 44.77
N VAL A 100 -4.79 -8.36 43.61
CA VAL A 100 -4.22 -7.91 42.33
C VAL A 100 -4.64 -6.48 42.02
N ARG A 101 -5.89 -6.09 42.28
CA ARG A 101 -6.37 -4.71 42.11
C ARG A 101 -5.55 -3.68 42.88
N VAL A 102 -5.02 -4.02 44.05
CA VAL A 102 -4.11 -3.14 44.81
C VAL A 102 -2.74 -3.04 44.14
N TRP A 103 -2.23 -4.15 43.61
CA TRP A 103 -0.95 -4.16 42.88
C TRP A 103 -1.02 -3.38 41.57
N GLU A 104 -2.15 -3.49 40.86
CA GLU A 104 -2.44 -2.68 39.68
C GLU A 104 -2.45 -1.18 40.04
N GLU A 105 -3.07 -0.80 41.15
CA GLU A 105 -3.14 0.60 41.60
C GLU A 105 -1.74 1.17 41.90
N ASP A 106 -0.89 0.40 42.60
CA ASP A 106 0.50 0.80 42.86
C ASP A 106 1.27 0.99 41.54
N ALA A 107 1.09 0.09 40.58
CA ALA A 107 1.72 0.18 39.26
C ALA A 107 1.23 1.39 38.46
N ILE A 108 -0.08 1.66 38.47
CA ILE A 108 -0.69 2.84 37.82
C ILE A 108 -0.10 4.12 38.42
N ARG A 109 0.01 4.22 39.75
CA ARG A 109 0.56 5.41 40.41
C ARG A 109 2.03 5.64 40.07
N ILE A 110 2.85 4.59 40.02
CA ILE A 110 4.25 4.67 39.60
C ILE A 110 4.33 5.13 38.14
N ALA A 111 3.58 4.48 37.25
CA ALA A 111 3.57 4.78 35.82
C ALA A 111 3.12 6.22 35.56
N ARG A 112 2.06 6.69 36.24
CA ARG A 112 1.53 8.05 36.12
C ARG A 112 2.54 9.11 36.53
N ALA A 113 3.29 8.91 37.62
CA ALA A 113 4.36 9.84 38.01
C ALA A 113 5.46 9.97 36.93
N VAL A 114 5.80 8.86 36.26
CA VAL A 114 6.76 8.86 35.13
C VAL A 114 6.16 9.54 33.90
N MET A 115 4.90 9.24 33.57
CA MET A 115 4.17 9.88 32.48
C MET A 115 4.07 11.39 32.68
N ASP A 116 3.66 11.87 33.86
CA ASP A 116 3.53 13.29 34.17
C ASP A 116 4.87 14.01 34.05
N THR A 117 5.95 13.41 34.55
CA THR A 117 7.29 14.00 34.45
C THR A 117 7.78 14.08 33.01
N THR A 118 7.59 13.01 32.23
CA THR A 118 8.02 12.95 30.83
C THR A 118 7.15 13.86 29.94
N GLY A 119 5.84 13.87 30.18
CA GLY A 119 4.84 14.70 29.52
C GLY A 119 5.07 16.20 29.73
N ASN A 120 5.50 16.59 30.93
CA ASN A 120 5.77 17.97 31.28
C ASN A 120 7.21 18.42 30.96
N ALA A 121 8.10 17.53 30.50
CA ALA A 121 9.48 17.87 30.19
C ALA A 121 9.58 18.97 29.11
N THR A 122 10.42 19.98 29.29
CA THR A 122 10.63 21.02 28.26
C THR A 122 11.35 20.44 27.03
N GLU A 123 11.29 21.11 25.89
CA GLU A 123 12.02 20.68 24.69
C GLU A 123 13.53 20.54 24.98
N GLU A 124 14.11 21.46 25.75
CA GLU A 124 15.52 21.42 26.18
C GLU A 124 15.84 20.29 27.16
N ALA A 125 14.85 19.80 27.91
CA ALA A 125 15.01 18.60 28.73
C ALA A 125 14.95 17.34 27.88
N LEU A 126 14.05 17.29 26.89
CA LEU A 126 13.93 16.17 25.95
C LEU A 126 15.17 16.03 25.07
N LYS A 127 15.74 17.14 24.59
CA LYS A 127 17.01 17.14 23.82
C LYS A 127 18.20 16.55 24.59
N ARG A 128 18.16 16.63 25.93
CA ARG A 128 19.23 16.09 26.79
C ARG A 128 19.09 14.60 27.07
N GLN A 129 17.95 13.99 26.75
CA GLN A 129 17.76 12.56 26.88
C GLN A 129 18.16 11.85 25.59
N THR A 130 18.65 10.62 25.71
CA THR A 130 18.86 9.77 24.54
C THR A 130 17.52 9.28 24.00
N HIS A 131 17.43 9.15 22.67
CA HIS A 131 16.24 8.59 22.02
C HIS A 131 15.96 7.16 22.52
N ASP A 132 17.01 6.36 22.76
CA ASP A 132 16.90 5.01 23.31
C ASP A 132 16.29 5.02 24.73
N GLY A 133 16.71 5.95 25.58
CA GLY A 133 16.18 6.09 26.94
C GLY A 133 14.70 6.44 26.97
N LEU A 134 14.29 7.40 26.13
CA LEU A 134 12.88 7.78 25.98
C LEU A 134 12.05 6.62 25.41
N ASN A 135 12.53 5.96 24.37
CA ASN A 135 11.85 4.81 23.76
C ASN A 135 11.70 3.65 24.75
N GLN A 136 12.74 3.35 25.53
CA GLN A 136 12.71 2.32 26.56
C GLN A 136 11.68 2.66 27.65
N THR A 137 11.62 3.93 28.07
CA THR A 137 10.63 4.39 29.06
C THR A 137 9.20 4.21 28.55
N LEU A 138 8.92 4.62 27.30
CA LEU A 138 7.60 4.43 26.68
C LEU A 138 7.23 2.95 26.53
N THR A 139 8.21 2.11 26.16
CA THR A 139 8.04 0.66 26.07
C THR A 139 7.70 0.05 27.43
N ASP A 140 8.41 0.44 28.50
CA ASP A 140 8.15 -0.08 29.84
C ASP A 140 6.77 0.33 30.36
N LEU A 141 6.37 1.59 30.12
CA LEU A 141 5.02 2.06 30.43
C LEU A 141 3.96 1.27 29.64
N HIS A 142 4.18 1.07 28.34
CA HIS A 142 3.27 0.28 27.51
C HIS A 142 3.10 -1.15 28.04
N VAL A 143 4.18 -1.81 28.45
CA VAL A 143 4.13 -3.16 29.05
C VAL A 143 3.28 -3.19 30.33
N ILE A 144 3.37 -2.16 31.19
CA ILE A 144 2.52 -2.06 32.39
C ILE A 144 1.06 -1.96 31.98
N PHE A 145 0.69 -1.00 31.12
CA PHE A 145 -0.70 -0.77 30.76
C PHE A 145 -1.31 -1.89 29.91
N ASN A 146 -0.54 -2.58 29.09
CA ASN A 146 -1.03 -3.73 28.33
C ASN A 146 -1.45 -4.89 29.26
N ARG A 147 -0.73 -5.12 30.37
CA ARG A 147 -1.18 -6.07 31.41
C ARG A 147 -2.51 -5.68 32.05
N LEU A 148 -2.83 -4.40 32.05
CA LEU A 148 -4.06 -3.84 32.60
C LEU A 148 -5.23 -3.83 31.60
N ALA A 149 -5.03 -4.27 30.35
CA ALA A 149 -6.03 -4.18 29.29
C ALA A 149 -7.36 -4.91 29.60
N SER A 150 -7.29 -6.00 30.36
CA SER A 150 -8.46 -6.83 30.69
C SER A 150 -9.20 -6.39 31.96
N SER A 151 -8.51 -5.69 32.89
CA SER A 151 -9.02 -5.34 34.21
C SER A 151 -9.22 -3.83 34.41
N ARG A 152 -8.44 -2.98 33.75
CA ARG A 152 -8.42 -1.51 33.89
C ARG A 152 -8.29 -0.82 32.52
N ARG A 153 -9.18 -1.14 31.57
CA ARG A 153 -9.13 -0.60 30.20
C ARG A 153 -9.12 0.94 30.13
N LYS A 154 -9.81 1.62 31.05
CA LYS A 154 -9.79 3.10 31.14
C LYS A 154 -8.37 3.66 31.34
N GLU A 155 -7.54 2.98 32.12
CA GLU A 155 -6.16 3.40 32.37
C GLU A 155 -5.26 3.14 31.15
N LEU A 156 -5.49 2.04 30.42
CA LEU A 156 -4.88 1.82 29.12
C LEU A 156 -5.20 2.97 28.14
N TYR A 157 -6.47 3.40 28.07
CA TYR A 157 -6.85 4.53 27.21
C TYR A 157 -6.22 5.84 27.66
N SER A 158 -6.05 6.04 28.97
CA SER A 158 -5.31 7.18 29.53
C SER A 158 -3.85 7.19 29.09
N PHE A 159 -3.19 6.01 29.10
CA PHE A 159 -1.83 5.86 28.58
C PHE A 159 -1.72 6.19 27.08
N PHE A 160 -2.61 5.67 26.24
CA PHE A 160 -2.61 6.01 24.81
C PHE A 160 -2.90 7.49 24.55
N ARG A 161 -3.73 8.14 25.37
CA ARG A 161 -3.92 9.60 25.32
C ARG A 161 -2.62 10.33 25.64
N PHE A 162 -1.90 9.93 26.68
CA PHE A 162 -0.58 10.47 27.02
C PHE A 162 0.43 10.25 25.88
N TRP A 163 0.51 9.05 25.33
CA TRP A 163 1.46 8.71 24.28
C TRP A 163 1.21 9.52 23.01
N ARG A 164 -0.06 9.66 22.59
CA ARG A 164 -0.45 10.58 21.51
C ARG A 164 -0.07 12.03 21.82
N GLY A 165 -0.30 12.51 23.04
CA GLY A 165 0.13 13.84 23.48
C GLY A 165 1.65 14.05 23.39
N MET A 166 2.44 13.04 23.77
CA MET A 166 3.89 13.04 23.61
C MET A 166 4.32 13.05 22.15
N VAL A 167 3.69 12.22 21.30
CA VAL A 167 3.93 12.22 19.86
C VAL A 167 3.68 13.60 19.27
N LEU A 168 2.54 14.23 19.58
CA LEU A 168 2.23 15.58 19.10
C LEU A 168 3.34 16.57 19.47
N LYS A 169 3.73 16.57 20.74
CA LYS A 169 4.78 17.47 21.25
C LYS A 169 6.11 17.28 20.54
N LEU A 170 6.47 16.03 20.21
CA LEU A 170 7.70 15.69 19.50
C LEU A 170 7.65 16.12 18.03
N ILE A 171 6.57 15.80 17.31
CA ILE A 171 6.44 16.13 15.87
C ILE A 171 6.29 17.64 15.61
N THR A 172 5.76 18.40 16.58
CA THR A 172 5.69 19.86 16.51
C THR A 172 6.92 20.57 17.09
N SER A 173 7.94 19.83 17.55
CA SER A 173 9.18 20.41 18.08
C SER A 173 9.92 21.21 17.02
N GLN A 174 10.74 22.20 17.40
CA GLN A 174 11.64 22.86 16.44
C GLN A 174 12.89 22.02 16.10
N SER A 175 13.18 21.01 16.93
CA SER A 175 14.31 20.10 16.73
C SER A 175 13.98 18.98 15.75
N LEU A 176 14.67 18.92 14.60
CA LEU A 176 14.49 17.84 13.63
C LEU A 176 14.71 16.43 14.24
N PRO A 177 15.75 16.16 15.06
CA PRO A 177 15.89 14.87 15.75
C PRO A 177 14.67 14.47 16.58
N LEU A 178 14.07 15.42 17.31
CA LEU A 178 12.87 15.15 18.10
C LEU A 178 11.64 14.92 17.20
N LYS A 179 11.52 15.65 16.09
CA LYS A 179 10.46 15.39 15.10
C LYS A 179 10.55 13.97 14.54
N LEU A 180 11.75 13.55 14.11
CA LEU A 180 11.98 12.22 13.55
C LEU A 180 11.66 11.13 14.58
N PHE A 181 12.10 11.29 15.83
CA PHE A 181 11.73 10.40 16.92
C PHE A 181 10.21 10.39 17.17
N GLY A 182 9.55 11.54 17.10
CA GLY A 182 8.09 11.64 17.18
C GLY A 182 7.37 10.80 16.12
N TRP A 183 7.87 10.77 14.89
CA TRP A 183 7.34 9.94 13.80
C TRP A 183 7.61 8.45 14.01
N GLU A 184 8.75 8.07 14.57
CA GLU A 184 9.00 6.68 14.98
C GLU A 184 8.00 6.24 16.07
N GLN A 185 7.74 7.11 17.05
CA GLN A 185 6.73 6.87 18.08
C GLN A 185 5.30 6.84 17.51
N MET A 186 4.99 7.64 16.48
CA MET A 186 3.71 7.55 15.77
C MET A 186 3.50 6.13 15.22
N ASN A 187 4.52 5.57 14.55
CA ASN A 187 4.43 4.23 13.97
C ASN A 187 4.24 3.17 15.05
N ALA A 188 4.90 3.32 16.20
CA ALA A 188 4.66 2.46 17.36
C ALA A 188 3.22 2.55 17.89
N VAL A 189 2.67 3.76 18.02
CA VAL A 189 1.28 3.95 18.47
C VAL A 189 0.27 3.35 17.48
N ILE A 190 0.50 3.50 16.17
CA ILE A 190 -0.33 2.87 15.12
C ILE A 190 -0.28 1.35 15.25
N TYR A 191 0.92 0.78 15.33
CA TYR A 191 1.13 -0.66 15.45
C TYR A 191 0.41 -1.24 16.68
N GLU A 192 0.60 -0.63 17.85
CA GLU A 192 -0.03 -1.10 19.08
C GLU A 192 -1.55 -0.88 19.09
N SER A 193 -2.04 0.21 18.48
CA SER A 193 -3.49 0.43 18.34
C SER A 193 -4.14 -0.65 17.47
N ARG A 194 -3.49 -1.05 16.37
CA ARG A 194 -3.91 -2.16 15.49
C ARG A 194 -3.85 -3.51 16.20
N ALA A 195 -2.76 -3.79 16.93
CA ALA A 195 -2.60 -5.04 17.67
C ALA A 195 -3.66 -5.25 18.76
N MET A 196 -4.21 -4.15 19.28
CA MET A 196 -5.26 -4.14 20.31
C MET A 196 -6.68 -4.12 19.73
N ARG A 197 -6.83 -4.25 18.40
CA ARG A 197 -8.12 -4.33 17.74
C ARG A 197 -8.90 -5.56 18.27
N PRO A 198 -10.12 -5.37 18.78
CA PRO A 198 -10.96 -6.50 19.16
C PRO A 198 -11.26 -7.39 17.94
N PRO A 199 -11.34 -8.72 18.11
CA PRO A 199 -11.65 -9.63 17.03
C PRO A 199 -13.06 -9.33 16.47
N PRO A 200 -13.34 -9.75 15.23
CA PRO A 200 -14.68 -9.65 14.66
C PRO A 200 -15.74 -10.27 15.59
N ARG A 201 -16.94 -9.71 15.60
CA ARG A 201 -18.05 -10.31 16.37
C ARG A 201 -18.53 -11.58 15.71
N THR A 202 -18.58 -11.58 14.38
CA THR A 202 -19.11 -12.67 13.57
C THR A 202 -18.39 -12.85 12.26
N PHE A 203 -18.51 -14.06 11.72
CA PHE A 203 -18.16 -14.38 10.34
C PHE A 203 -19.36 -14.97 9.62
N ILE A 204 -19.61 -14.52 8.39
CA ILE A 204 -20.53 -15.17 7.47
C ILE A 204 -19.69 -16.06 6.54
N VAL A 205 -19.88 -17.37 6.66
CA VAL A 205 -19.27 -18.38 5.81
C VAL A 205 -20.21 -18.65 4.64
N SER A 206 -19.69 -18.58 3.42
CA SER A 206 -20.47 -18.77 2.20
C SER A 206 -19.68 -19.50 1.12
N GLY A 207 -20.38 -20.06 0.13
CA GLY A 207 -19.76 -20.69 -1.04
C GLY A 207 -19.07 -22.03 -0.78
N GLY A 208 -19.13 -22.59 0.43
CA GLY A 208 -18.59 -23.93 0.71
C GLY A 208 -19.46 -25.02 0.08
N GLY A 209 -18.83 -26.02 -0.54
CA GLY A 209 -19.50 -27.19 -1.13
C GLY A 209 -20.30 -28.03 -0.12
N CYS A 210 -19.87 -28.05 1.15
CA CYS A 210 -20.67 -28.56 2.26
C CYS A 210 -21.73 -27.52 2.64
N GLY A 211 -22.96 -27.66 2.12
CA GLY A 211 -24.03 -26.67 2.30
C GLY A 211 -24.26 -26.22 3.74
N PHE A 212 -24.26 -27.17 4.69
CA PHE A 212 -24.51 -26.92 6.12
C PHE A 212 -23.37 -26.19 6.86
N VAL A 213 -22.19 -26.09 6.24
CA VAL A 213 -21.05 -25.33 6.77
C VAL A 213 -21.22 -23.83 6.50
N ASN A 214 -22.05 -23.47 5.52
CA ASN A 214 -22.36 -22.07 5.25
C ASN A 214 -23.31 -21.53 6.32
N GLY A 215 -23.09 -20.29 6.75
CA GLY A 215 -23.91 -19.65 7.77
C GLY A 215 -23.16 -18.63 8.60
N ARG A 216 -23.84 -18.17 9.66
CA ARG A 216 -23.31 -17.17 10.59
C ARG A 216 -22.64 -17.85 11.77
N TYR A 217 -21.36 -17.54 11.96
CA TYR A 217 -20.55 -17.99 13.10
C TYR A 217 -20.39 -16.83 14.08
N ASP A 218 -20.81 -17.02 15.33
CA ASP A 218 -20.70 -16.03 16.39
C ASP A 218 -19.46 -16.27 17.26
N TYR A 219 -18.83 -15.18 17.73
CA TYR A 219 -17.64 -15.25 18.59
C TYR A 219 -17.92 -16.04 19.88
N ALA A 220 -17.12 -17.07 20.13
CA ALA A 220 -17.25 -17.98 21.26
C ALA A 220 -16.08 -17.91 22.25
N GLY A 221 -15.19 -16.93 22.08
CA GLY A 221 -14.05 -16.70 22.98
C GLY A 221 -14.42 -16.02 24.30
N ALA A 222 -13.45 -15.92 25.21
CA ALA A 222 -13.66 -15.31 26.51
C ALA A 222 -13.80 -13.78 26.44
N VAL A 223 -14.80 -13.24 27.14
CA VAL A 223 -15.11 -11.79 27.18
C VAL A 223 -14.89 -11.24 28.61
N THR A 224 -14.38 -10.01 28.73
CA THR A 224 -14.24 -9.28 30.00
C THR A 224 -15.61 -8.91 30.58
N GLU A 225 -15.67 -8.54 31.86
CA GLU A 225 -16.91 -8.02 32.48
C GLU A 225 -17.47 -6.81 31.71
N GLU A 226 -16.58 -6.01 31.11
CA GLU A 226 -16.93 -4.86 30.28
C GLU A 226 -17.28 -5.23 28.83
N GLY A 227 -17.51 -6.49 28.45
CA GLY A 227 -18.00 -6.84 27.10
C GLY A 227 -16.97 -6.86 25.96
N TYR A 228 -15.67 -6.74 26.24
CA TYR A 228 -14.59 -6.87 25.25
C TYR A 228 -13.95 -8.26 25.25
N SER A 229 -13.36 -8.69 24.14
CA SER A 229 -12.54 -9.91 24.11
C SER A 229 -11.38 -9.87 25.12
N LYS A 230 -11.09 -10.99 25.79
CA LYS A 230 -9.93 -11.13 26.67
C LYS A 230 -8.65 -11.36 25.85
N PRO A 231 -7.60 -10.54 26.00
CA PRO A 231 -6.33 -10.76 25.32
C PRO A 231 -5.67 -12.09 25.72
N GLY A 232 -4.97 -12.72 24.78
CA GLY A 232 -4.16 -13.92 25.03
C GLY A 232 -4.93 -15.25 25.19
N GLN A 233 -6.26 -15.23 25.02
CA GLN A 233 -7.09 -16.44 24.92
C GLN A 233 -7.22 -16.88 23.47
N GLU A 234 -7.55 -18.15 23.24
CA GLU A 234 -7.79 -18.65 21.88
C GLU A 234 -9.09 -18.07 21.31
N THR A 235 -9.00 -17.55 20.08
CA THR A 235 -10.13 -17.04 19.31
C THR A 235 -10.84 -18.21 18.65
N SER A 236 -12.14 -18.35 18.89
CA SER A 236 -13.00 -19.31 18.20
C SER A 236 -14.37 -18.70 17.89
N TYR A 237 -15.03 -19.23 16.86
CA TYR A 237 -16.39 -18.88 16.48
C TYR A 237 -17.22 -20.15 16.33
N GLN A 238 -18.52 -20.05 16.57
CA GLN A 238 -19.41 -21.21 16.60
C GLN A 238 -20.68 -20.95 15.79
N LEU A 239 -21.13 -21.98 15.08
CA LEU A 239 -22.45 -22.08 14.45
C LEU A 239 -23.16 -23.30 15.05
N GLN A 240 -24.35 -23.09 15.59
CA GLN A 240 -25.22 -24.18 16.03
C GLN A 240 -26.33 -24.38 15.01
N ILE A 241 -26.40 -25.56 14.42
CA ILE A 241 -27.47 -25.91 13.49
C ILE A 241 -28.67 -26.44 14.29
N PRO A 242 -29.89 -25.93 14.10
CA PRO A 242 -31.07 -26.41 14.82
C PRO A 242 -31.33 -27.91 14.59
N GLU A 243 -31.77 -28.63 15.62
CA GLU A 243 -32.14 -30.06 15.52
C GLU A 243 -33.33 -30.30 14.59
N SER A 244 -34.14 -29.28 14.31
CA SER A 244 -35.28 -29.37 13.39
C SER A 244 -34.87 -29.53 11.92
N VAL A 245 -33.60 -29.27 11.60
CA VAL A 245 -33.02 -29.45 10.26
C VAL A 245 -32.68 -30.93 10.07
N SER A 246 -32.74 -31.44 8.84
CA SER A 246 -32.43 -32.85 8.58
C SER A 246 -30.96 -33.18 8.87
N GLU A 247 -30.63 -34.40 9.29
CA GLU A 247 -29.23 -34.82 9.53
C GLU A 247 -28.34 -34.63 8.29
N ASN A 248 -28.89 -34.86 7.09
CA ASN A 248 -28.21 -34.64 5.81
C ASN A 248 -27.87 -33.16 5.55
N GLU A 249 -28.61 -32.25 6.16
CA GLU A 249 -28.38 -30.81 6.14
C GLU A 249 -27.68 -30.31 7.43
N GLY A 250 -27.10 -31.24 8.21
CA GLY A 250 -26.32 -30.93 9.40
C GLY A 250 -27.14 -30.64 10.65
N GLY A 251 -28.41 -31.04 10.73
CA GLY A 251 -29.25 -30.86 11.90
C GLY A 251 -28.58 -31.27 13.21
N GLY A 252 -28.63 -30.39 14.22
CA GLY A 252 -28.04 -30.62 15.55
C GLY A 252 -26.52 -30.41 15.64
N LYS A 253 -25.81 -30.29 14.52
CA LYS A 253 -24.34 -30.17 14.53
C LYS A 253 -23.88 -28.84 15.13
N LYS A 254 -22.76 -28.91 15.85
CA LYS A 254 -22.03 -27.75 16.36
C LYS A 254 -20.74 -27.57 15.56
N LEU A 255 -20.71 -26.52 14.75
CA LEU A 255 -19.54 -26.21 13.94
C LEU A 255 -18.68 -25.15 14.62
N THR A 256 -17.36 -25.31 14.53
CA THR A 256 -16.37 -24.42 15.09
C THR A 256 -15.44 -23.90 14.00
N LEU A 257 -15.11 -22.62 14.10
CA LEU A 257 -14.04 -21.97 13.35
C LEU A 257 -12.96 -21.57 14.37
N PHE A 258 -11.84 -22.29 14.37
CA PHE A 258 -10.81 -22.14 15.40
C PHE A 258 -9.40 -22.29 14.83
N ARG A 259 -8.42 -21.83 15.61
CA ARG A 259 -7.01 -21.90 15.25
C ARG A 259 -6.29 -22.91 16.12
N CYS A 260 -5.53 -23.80 15.51
CA CYS A 260 -4.66 -24.76 16.21
C CYS A 260 -3.18 -24.54 15.86
N THR A 261 -2.29 -24.88 16.80
CA THR A 261 -0.84 -24.93 16.54
C THR A 261 -0.44 -26.36 16.21
N MET A 262 -0.05 -26.60 14.98
CA MET A 262 0.36 -27.91 14.50
C MET A 262 1.67 -28.36 15.13
N ARG A 263 1.98 -29.67 15.08
CA ARG A 263 3.27 -30.22 15.53
C ARG A 263 4.48 -29.53 14.87
N SER A 264 4.30 -29.03 13.66
CA SER A 264 5.29 -28.24 12.90
C SER A 264 5.50 -26.81 13.41
N GLN A 265 4.85 -26.41 14.52
CA GLN A 265 4.81 -25.05 15.05
C GLN A 265 4.13 -24.02 14.13
N GLN A 266 3.50 -24.48 13.04
CA GLN A 266 2.70 -23.64 12.16
C GLN A 266 1.27 -23.53 12.69
N LYS A 267 0.66 -22.35 12.55
CA LYS A 267 -0.72 -22.12 12.98
C LYS A 267 -1.68 -22.28 11.82
N TRP A 268 -2.74 -23.05 12.04
CA TRP A 268 -3.72 -23.39 11.03
C TRP A 268 -5.11 -23.03 11.54
N TRP A 269 -5.95 -22.54 10.64
CA TRP A 269 -7.37 -22.36 10.88
C TRP A 269 -8.12 -23.57 10.36
N PHE A 270 -9.12 -24.01 11.12
CA PHE A 270 -9.97 -25.14 10.78
C PHE A 270 -11.44 -24.74 10.91
N LEU A 271 -12.24 -25.28 9.99
CA LEU A 271 -13.68 -25.23 10.02
C LEU A 271 -14.17 -26.67 10.19
N SER A 272 -14.62 -26.99 11.40
CA SER A 272 -14.79 -28.36 11.85
C SER A 272 -16.11 -28.55 12.59
N GLU A 273 -16.58 -29.79 12.64
CA GLU A 273 -17.59 -30.22 13.61
C GLU A 273 -16.88 -30.68 14.87
N ALA A 274 -17.21 -30.03 15.99
CA ALA A 274 -16.57 -30.30 17.27
C ALA A 274 -17.09 -31.62 17.86
N ASP A 275 -16.17 -32.48 18.29
CA ASP A 275 -16.53 -33.69 19.05
C ASP A 275 -17.22 -33.32 20.38
N GLU A 276 -18.25 -34.06 20.77
CA GLU A 276 -19.06 -33.75 21.97
C GLU A 276 -18.27 -33.90 23.27
N GLU A 277 -17.33 -34.85 23.32
CA GLU A 277 -16.56 -35.16 24.53
C GLU A 277 -15.17 -34.50 24.54
N GLN A 278 -14.56 -34.34 23.37
CA GLN A 278 -13.17 -33.88 23.19
C GLN A 278 -13.03 -32.83 22.08
N PRO A 279 -13.70 -31.67 22.19
CA PRO A 279 -13.63 -30.62 21.18
C PRO A 279 -12.21 -30.05 21.04
N GLY A 280 -11.78 -29.77 19.82
CA GLY A 280 -10.45 -29.25 19.50
C GLY A 280 -9.35 -30.30 19.45
N THR A 281 -9.71 -31.58 19.32
CA THR A 281 -8.76 -32.71 19.23
C THR A 281 -8.75 -33.33 17.84
N ASP A 282 -7.93 -34.35 17.62
CA ASP A 282 -7.88 -35.14 16.39
C ASP A 282 -9.15 -35.96 16.11
N LYS A 283 -10.14 -35.89 17.01
CA LYS A 283 -11.49 -36.45 16.84
C LYS A 283 -12.46 -35.51 16.14
N ASP A 284 -12.16 -34.21 16.07
CA ASP A 284 -13.00 -33.26 15.34
C ASP A 284 -13.05 -33.63 13.86
N VAL A 285 -14.21 -33.42 13.22
CA VAL A 285 -14.37 -33.65 11.79
C VAL A 285 -14.05 -32.37 11.05
N ASP A 286 -12.84 -32.30 10.49
CA ASP A 286 -12.37 -31.14 9.73
C ASP A 286 -12.93 -31.14 8.29
N TYR A 287 -13.67 -30.09 7.92
CA TYR A 287 -14.21 -29.91 6.56
C TYR A 287 -13.29 -29.05 5.69
N TYR A 288 -12.78 -27.95 6.25
CA TYR A 288 -11.90 -27.02 5.53
C TYR A 288 -10.77 -26.54 6.44
N GLN A 289 -9.63 -26.22 5.83
CA GLN A 289 -8.43 -25.78 6.53
C GLN A 289 -7.71 -24.67 5.80
N HIS A 290 -6.98 -23.85 6.54
CA HIS A 290 -6.10 -22.82 5.99
C HIS A 290 -4.80 -22.71 6.80
N LYS A 291 -3.67 -22.70 6.09
CA LYS A 291 -2.35 -22.49 6.70
C LYS A 291 -2.08 -21.00 6.85
N SER A 292 -2.17 -20.50 8.08
CA SER A 292 -2.01 -19.07 8.37
C SER A 292 -0.60 -18.57 8.06
N ASN A 293 -0.52 -17.39 7.46
CA ASN A 293 0.68 -16.57 7.54
C ASN A 293 0.70 -15.74 8.85
N LYS A 294 1.79 -15.01 9.10
CA LYS A 294 1.96 -14.22 10.35
C LYS A 294 0.85 -13.19 10.58
N LYS A 295 0.23 -12.65 9.52
CA LYS A 295 -0.83 -11.62 9.62
C LYS A 295 -2.21 -12.26 9.87
N GLU A 296 -2.40 -13.51 9.47
CA GLU A 296 -3.65 -14.26 9.62
C GLU A 296 -3.73 -15.05 10.92
N GLU A 297 -2.69 -15.01 11.78
CA GLU A 297 -2.73 -15.78 13.02
C GLU A 297 -3.79 -15.28 14.01
N ALA A 298 -4.17 -13.99 13.97
CA ALA A 298 -5.04 -13.39 14.98
C ALA A 298 -6.54 -13.62 14.69
N THR A 299 -6.92 -13.71 13.41
CA THR A 299 -8.30 -13.81 12.94
C THR A 299 -8.43 -14.77 11.75
N PRO A 300 -9.56 -15.45 11.58
CA PRO A 300 -9.79 -16.30 10.42
C PRO A 300 -9.54 -15.58 9.09
N PRO A 301 -8.91 -16.24 8.10
CA PRO A 301 -8.69 -15.68 6.77
C PRO A 301 -10.01 -15.58 6.01
N LEU A 302 -10.20 -14.50 5.25
CA LEU A 302 -11.41 -14.26 4.47
C LEU A 302 -11.51 -15.18 3.22
N SER A 303 -10.38 -15.69 2.75
CA SER A 303 -10.29 -16.51 1.54
C SER A 303 -9.07 -17.44 1.59
N GLY A 304 -8.86 -18.25 0.54
CA GLY A 304 -7.71 -19.16 0.44
C GLY A 304 -7.88 -20.44 1.26
N TRP A 305 -9.11 -20.79 1.63
CA TRP A 305 -9.43 -22.05 2.28
C TRP A 305 -9.19 -23.23 1.34
N VAL A 306 -8.85 -24.38 1.93
CA VAL A 306 -8.63 -25.63 1.20
C VAL A 306 -9.52 -26.72 1.78
N THR A 307 -10.11 -27.52 0.91
CA THR A 307 -10.96 -28.65 1.27
C THR A 307 -10.17 -29.77 1.94
N CYS A 308 -10.63 -30.26 3.09
CA CYS A 308 -10.05 -31.40 3.76
C CYS A 308 -10.45 -32.71 3.05
N ARG A 309 -9.49 -33.64 2.91
CA ARG A 309 -9.72 -34.91 2.17
C ARG A 309 -10.69 -35.87 2.86
N SER A 310 -10.90 -35.71 4.16
CA SER A 310 -11.70 -36.61 5.00
C SER A 310 -13.21 -36.39 4.82
N ALA A 311 -13.65 -35.13 4.94
CA ALA A 311 -15.08 -34.78 5.00
C ALA A 311 -15.45 -33.54 4.17
N GLY A 312 -14.48 -32.80 3.64
CA GLY A 312 -14.74 -31.58 2.88
C GLY A 312 -15.26 -31.86 1.46
N VAL A 313 -16.07 -30.93 0.95
CA VAL A 313 -16.60 -30.94 -0.43
C VAL A 313 -16.23 -29.63 -1.13
N GLU A 314 -15.71 -29.73 -2.34
CA GLU A 314 -15.41 -28.57 -3.20
C GLU A 314 -16.70 -27.82 -3.60
N PRO A 315 -16.67 -26.48 -3.74
CA PRO A 315 -15.52 -25.59 -3.55
C PRO A 315 -15.27 -25.22 -2.08
N PRO A 316 -14.08 -24.71 -1.73
CA PRO A 316 -13.79 -24.17 -0.40
C PRO A 316 -14.58 -22.87 -0.13
N PRO A 317 -14.90 -22.57 1.14
CA PRO A 317 -15.70 -21.40 1.48
C PRO A 317 -14.91 -20.08 1.40
N THR A 318 -15.67 -18.99 1.34
CA THR A 318 -15.22 -17.62 1.62
C THR A 318 -15.89 -17.09 2.88
N LEU A 319 -15.21 -16.18 3.56
CA LEU A 319 -15.62 -15.60 4.83
C LEU A 319 -15.77 -14.09 4.71
N GLU A 320 -16.82 -13.54 5.33
CA GLU A 320 -17.00 -12.11 5.53
C GLU A 320 -17.08 -11.82 7.02
N SER A 321 -16.21 -10.96 7.52
CA SER A 321 -16.23 -10.53 8.93
C SER A 321 -17.26 -9.41 9.16
N SER A 322 -18.01 -9.48 10.25
CA SER A 322 -18.98 -8.43 10.62
C SER A 322 -18.92 -8.09 12.11
N GLY A 323 -18.90 -6.78 12.39
CA GLY A 323 -18.81 -6.18 13.72
C GLY A 323 -17.50 -6.50 14.44
N ILE A 324 -17.36 -5.99 15.67
CA ILE A 324 -16.24 -6.28 16.57
C ILE A 324 -16.73 -6.61 17.98
N VAL A 325 -15.95 -7.39 18.74
CA VAL A 325 -16.31 -7.80 20.12
C VAL A 325 -16.03 -6.67 21.11
N VAL A 326 -16.99 -5.76 21.21
CA VAL A 326 -17.02 -4.62 22.14
C VAL A 326 -18.43 -4.46 22.75
N PRO A 327 -18.65 -3.65 23.80
CA PRO A 327 -19.98 -3.23 24.18
C PRO A 327 -20.70 -2.54 23.04
N ARG A 328 -22.02 -2.74 22.94
CA ARG A 328 -22.84 -2.04 21.95
C ARG A 328 -22.66 -0.52 22.11
N GLY A 329 -22.37 0.17 21.02
CA GLY A 329 -22.12 1.61 20.98
C GLY A 329 -20.63 2.01 21.12
N GLU A 330 -19.74 1.07 21.45
CA GLU A 330 -18.30 1.31 21.61
C GLU A 330 -17.49 0.96 20.34
N GLU A 331 -18.16 0.58 19.24
CA GLU A 331 -17.53 0.17 17.99
C GLU A 331 -16.57 1.23 17.41
N TYR A 332 -16.93 2.51 17.56
CA TYR A 332 -16.14 3.65 17.09
C TYR A 332 -15.30 4.31 18.20
N ASN A 333 -15.12 3.65 19.34
CA ASN A 333 -14.29 4.13 20.46
C ASN A 333 -13.08 3.21 20.72
N THR A 334 -12.73 2.33 19.79
CA THR A 334 -11.48 1.55 19.85
C THR A 334 -10.25 2.46 19.80
N LEU A 335 -9.09 1.92 20.17
CA LEU A 335 -7.83 2.67 20.12
C LEU A 335 -7.52 3.21 18.72
N GLU A 336 -7.83 2.43 17.68
CA GLU A 336 -7.68 2.84 16.27
C GLU A 336 -8.59 4.04 15.93
N HIS A 337 -9.89 4.00 16.27
CA HIS A 337 -10.79 5.13 16.02
C HIS A 337 -10.38 6.38 16.81
N GLN A 338 -9.97 6.22 18.07
CA GLN A 338 -9.45 7.34 18.87
C GLN A 338 -8.17 7.93 18.26
N LEU A 339 -7.28 7.09 17.72
CA LEU A 339 -6.05 7.52 17.07
C LEU A 339 -6.35 8.26 15.77
N ALA A 340 -7.23 7.72 14.92
CA ALA A 340 -7.62 8.33 13.66
C ALA A 340 -8.32 9.67 13.88
N LYS A 341 -9.24 9.74 14.85
CA LYS A 341 -9.87 10.99 15.29
C LYS A 341 -8.84 12.02 15.73
N TRP A 342 -7.94 11.63 16.64
CA TRP A 342 -6.90 12.52 17.14
C TRP A 342 -5.95 13.01 16.02
N ALA A 343 -5.55 12.14 15.10
CA ALA A 343 -4.63 12.51 14.01
C ALA A 343 -5.25 13.55 13.07
N LEU A 344 -6.54 13.42 12.77
CA LEU A 344 -7.25 14.37 11.91
C LEU A 344 -7.58 15.67 12.65
N GLU A 345 -8.00 15.61 13.92
CA GLU A 345 -8.27 16.81 14.73
C GLU A 345 -7.01 17.67 14.98
N ASN A 346 -5.82 17.07 14.91
CA ASN A 346 -4.55 17.77 15.04
C ASN A 346 -3.86 18.09 13.70
N ASN A 347 -4.55 17.89 12.57
CA ASN A 347 -4.06 18.19 11.22
C ASN A 347 -2.68 17.55 10.94
N LEU A 348 -2.51 16.29 11.32
CA LEU A 348 -1.22 15.62 11.20
C LEU A 348 -0.84 15.33 9.74
N ILE A 349 -1.81 15.24 8.84
CA ILE A 349 -1.57 15.08 7.41
C ILE A 349 -0.94 16.35 6.86
N GLU A 350 -1.45 17.51 7.25
CA GLU A 350 -0.96 18.83 6.85
C GLU A 350 0.47 19.07 7.34
N LEU A 351 0.85 18.50 8.49
CA LEU A 351 2.23 18.54 8.98
C LEU A 351 3.23 17.74 8.12
N VAL A 352 2.75 16.78 7.31
CA VAL A 352 3.61 15.97 6.43
C VAL A 352 3.40 16.27 4.95
N LEU A 353 2.25 16.78 4.56
CA LEU A 353 1.92 17.00 3.16
C LEU A 353 1.66 18.48 2.86
N GLY A 354 2.00 19.40 3.78
CA GLY A 354 1.86 20.86 3.59
C GLY A 354 3.13 21.57 3.10
N ASP A 355 3.10 22.91 3.13
CA ASP A 355 4.08 23.78 2.45
C ASP A 355 5.50 23.83 3.06
N SER A 356 5.72 23.30 4.27
CA SER A 356 6.99 23.42 5.01
C SER A 356 7.53 22.08 5.52
N VAL A 357 7.46 21.07 4.66
CA VAL A 357 7.79 19.69 5.04
C VAL A 357 9.24 19.35 4.71
N HIS A 358 9.86 18.57 5.59
CA HIS A 358 11.18 17.99 5.39
C HIS A 358 11.08 16.57 4.78
N ARG A 359 11.91 16.22 3.80
CA ARG A 359 11.86 14.93 3.08
C ARG A 359 11.82 13.70 4.00
N GLU A 360 12.59 13.73 5.09
CA GLU A 360 12.67 12.61 6.03
C GLU A 360 11.40 12.40 6.86
N ILE A 361 10.57 13.44 6.98
CA ILE A 361 9.26 13.35 7.62
C ILE A 361 8.29 12.66 6.66
N VAL A 362 8.30 13.05 5.37
CA VAL A 362 7.52 12.39 4.31
C VAL A 362 7.79 10.89 4.30
N ALA A 363 9.07 10.50 4.23
CA ALA A 363 9.50 9.11 4.19
C ALA A 363 9.01 8.27 5.40
N ARG A 364 8.82 8.87 6.57
CA ARG A 364 8.39 8.19 7.80
C ARG A 364 6.87 8.19 8.03
N SER A 365 6.12 8.94 7.22
CA SER A 365 4.68 9.13 7.39
C SER A 365 3.79 8.10 6.69
N LYS A 366 4.39 7.20 5.90
CA LYS A 366 3.68 6.15 5.16
C LYS A 366 2.67 5.40 6.02
N GLU A 367 3.10 4.90 7.18
CA GLU A 367 2.25 4.14 8.09
C GLU A 367 1.04 4.93 8.57
N LEU A 368 1.16 6.25 8.78
CA LEU A 368 0.02 7.10 9.15
C LEU A 368 -0.99 7.18 8.01
N ILE A 369 -0.53 7.37 6.77
CA ILE A 369 -1.43 7.50 5.62
C ILE A 369 -2.10 6.16 5.31
N GLU A 370 -1.34 5.06 5.33
CA GLU A 370 -1.89 3.70 5.17
C GLU A 370 -2.86 3.35 6.30
N PHE A 371 -2.57 3.78 7.52
CA PHE A 371 -3.49 3.65 8.64
C PHE A 371 -4.81 4.38 8.39
N LEU A 372 -4.77 5.66 8.04
CA LEU A 372 -5.98 6.44 7.76
C LEU A 372 -6.73 5.93 6.51
N ALA A 373 -6.03 5.40 5.52
CA ALA A 373 -6.63 4.73 4.37
C ALA A 373 -7.37 3.45 4.81
N SER A 374 -6.73 2.62 5.64
CA SER A 374 -7.35 1.38 6.15
C SER A 374 -8.62 1.64 6.97
N MET A 375 -8.72 2.78 7.66
CA MET A 375 -9.94 3.16 8.39
C MET A 375 -11.16 3.35 7.47
N CYS A 376 -10.99 3.68 6.18
CA CYS A 376 -12.09 3.83 5.23
C CYS A 376 -12.86 2.52 5.01
N ALA A 377 -12.18 1.37 5.12
CA ALA A 377 -12.81 0.06 4.96
C ALA A 377 -13.51 -0.41 6.24
N LEU A 378 -13.06 0.09 7.39
CA LEU A 378 -13.49 -0.36 8.72
C LEU A 378 -14.78 0.32 9.21
N ASP A 379 -15.07 1.51 8.69
CA ASP A 379 -16.18 2.35 9.14
C ASP A 379 -17.53 1.99 8.49
N LYS A 380 -17.64 0.88 7.73
CA LYS A 380 -18.91 0.48 7.11
C LYS A 380 -19.98 0.23 8.19
N PRO A 381 -21.15 0.88 8.11
CA PRO A 381 -22.21 0.70 9.09
C PRO A 381 -22.67 -0.76 9.08
N LEU A 382 -22.95 -1.31 10.27
CA LEU A 382 -23.54 -2.64 10.42
C LEU A 382 -24.90 -2.65 9.69
N GLU A 383 -24.96 -3.33 8.54
CA GLU A 383 -26.23 -3.64 7.89
C GLU A 383 -27.00 -4.62 8.78
N GLY A 384 -28.05 -4.16 9.47
CA GLY A 384 -28.99 -5.06 10.15
C GLY A 384 -29.63 -4.58 11.45
N ASP A 385 -29.09 -3.59 12.16
CA ASP A 385 -29.64 -3.14 13.47
C ASP A 385 -30.42 -1.81 13.38
N ALA A 386 -30.96 -1.50 12.20
CA ALA A 386 -31.62 -0.24 11.88
C ALA A 386 -33.00 -0.04 12.53
N THR A 387 -33.32 -0.70 13.65
CA THR A 387 -34.64 -0.52 14.29
C THR A 387 -34.65 0.13 15.66
N GLU A 388 -33.60 0.12 16.49
CA GLU A 388 -33.69 0.84 17.77
C GLU A 388 -32.34 1.44 18.19
N SER A 389 -32.34 2.76 18.46
CA SER A 389 -31.23 3.62 18.93
C SER A 389 -30.20 4.12 17.89
N VAL A 390 -30.67 4.85 16.87
CA VAL A 390 -29.84 5.92 16.26
C VAL A 390 -29.93 7.14 17.17
N GLU A 391 -29.11 7.19 18.23
CA GLU A 391 -28.87 8.42 19.00
C GLU A 391 -27.41 8.89 18.85
N VAL A 392 -27.30 10.08 18.25
CA VAL A 392 -26.22 11.09 18.33
C VAL A 392 -24.85 10.74 17.71
N GLY A 393 -24.67 11.10 16.43
CA GLY A 393 -23.41 11.65 15.93
C GLY A 393 -22.39 10.72 15.29
N MET A 394 -22.68 9.42 15.15
CA MET A 394 -21.80 8.43 14.50
C MET A 394 -21.98 8.44 12.97
N VAL A 395 -21.16 9.24 12.29
CA VAL A 395 -21.09 9.24 10.82
C VAL A 395 -19.96 8.29 10.41
N ALA A 396 -20.31 7.20 9.73
CA ALA A 396 -19.35 6.33 9.05
C ALA A 396 -18.39 7.16 8.16
N ASN A 397 -17.11 6.82 8.15
CA ASN A 397 -16.04 7.47 7.38
C ASN A 397 -15.74 8.92 7.80
N ARG A 398 -16.08 9.31 9.03
CA ARG A 398 -15.75 10.66 9.53
C ARG A 398 -14.25 10.83 9.74
N TYR A 399 -13.59 9.78 10.24
CA TYR A 399 -12.22 9.81 10.71
C TYR A 399 -11.30 8.89 9.88
N CYS A 400 -11.31 9.08 8.57
CA CYS A 400 -10.47 8.35 7.63
C CYS A 400 -9.77 9.28 6.63
N LEU A 401 -8.94 8.73 5.76
CA LEU A 401 -8.31 9.47 4.67
C LEU A 401 -9.38 10.00 3.69
N LYS A 402 -9.20 11.21 3.17
CA LYS A 402 -10.14 11.90 2.28
C LYS A 402 -9.46 12.34 1.00
N PRO A 403 -10.20 12.56 -0.11
CA PRO A 403 -9.63 13.08 -1.35
C PRO A 403 -8.86 14.39 -1.15
N SER A 404 -9.36 15.29 -0.28
CA SER A 404 -8.70 16.56 0.05
C SER A 404 -7.29 16.39 0.61
N HIS A 405 -7.03 15.32 1.35
CA HIS A 405 -5.72 15.02 1.92
C HIS A 405 -4.72 14.57 0.84
N LEU A 406 -5.18 13.74 -0.10
CA LEU A 406 -4.36 13.28 -1.23
C LEU A 406 -4.09 14.43 -2.22
N LEU A 407 -5.08 15.29 -2.42
CA LEU A 407 -4.94 16.52 -3.20
C LEU A 407 -3.94 17.50 -2.59
N LEU A 408 -3.89 17.60 -1.26
CA LEU A 408 -2.89 18.41 -0.58
C LEU A 408 -1.48 17.89 -0.86
N ALA A 409 -1.26 16.57 -0.82
CA ALA A 409 0.01 15.96 -1.19
C ALA A 409 0.43 16.31 -2.63
N TRP A 410 -0.50 16.21 -3.57
CA TRP A 410 -0.25 16.55 -4.97
C TRP A 410 0.05 18.05 -5.16
N LYS A 411 -0.67 18.93 -4.47
CA LYS A 411 -0.42 20.38 -4.47
C LYS A 411 0.97 20.71 -3.93
N THR A 412 1.43 20.01 -2.91
CA THR A 412 2.76 20.21 -2.33
C THR A 412 3.88 19.84 -3.29
N CYS A 413 3.71 18.78 -4.09
CA CYS A 413 4.66 18.45 -5.14
C CYS A 413 4.77 19.54 -6.22
N THR A 414 3.66 20.21 -6.53
CA THR A 414 3.51 21.12 -7.67
C THR A 414 3.77 22.60 -7.32
N SER A 415 3.66 22.98 -6.03
CA SER A 415 3.74 24.37 -5.53
C SER A 415 5.16 24.98 -5.39
N LYS A 416 6.19 24.39 -6.04
CA LYS A 416 7.63 24.73 -5.89
C LYS A 416 8.27 24.25 -4.58
N ALA A 417 7.86 23.10 -4.07
CA ALA A 417 8.61 22.43 -3.02
C ALA A 417 10.04 22.06 -3.50
N ASP A 418 10.94 21.88 -2.53
CA ASP A 418 12.27 21.30 -2.77
C ASP A 418 12.13 20.02 -3.61
N ALA A 419 12.89 19.90 -4.70
CA ALA A 419 12.85 18.75 -5.59
C ALA A 419 13.02 17.42 -4.84
N ALA A 420 13.84 17.40 -3.79
CA ALA A 420 14.02 16.22 -2.94
C ALA A 420 12.75 15.87 -2.15
N VAL A 421 11.97 16.86 -1.74
CA VAL A 421 10.67 16.66 -1.08
C VAL A 421 9.65 16.15 -2.09
N SER A 422 9.56 16.76 -3.28
CA SER A 422 8.63 16.31 -4.33
C SER A 422 8.89 14.85 -4.73
N THR A 423 10.16 14.45 -4.91
CA THR A 423 10.51 13.05 -5.21
C THR A 423 10.07 12.10 -4.11
N GLU A 424 10.26 12.45 -2.83
CA GLU A 424 9.83 11.59 -1.73
C GLU A 424 8.30 11.52 -1.61
N VAL A 425 7.59 12.61 -1.90
CA VAL A 425 6.11 12.59 -1.93
C VAL A 425 5.59 11.75 -3.10
N TYR A 426 6.20 11.80 -4.29
CA TYR A 426 5.83 10.91 -5.40
C TYR A 426 6.00 9.45 -4.99
N LYS A 427 7.17 9.12 -4.42
CA LYS A 427 7.46 7.77 -3.93
C LYS A 427 6.45 7.33 -2.86
N LEU A 428 6.12 8.20 -1.91
CA LEU A 428 5.10 7.95 -0.90
C LEU A 428 3.72 7.67 -1.53
N LEU A 429 3.25 8.53 -2.45
CA LEU A 429 1.96 8.36 -3.13
C LEU A 429 1.89 7.05 -3.92
N VAL A 430 2.99 6.66 -4.56
CA VAL A 430 3.11 5.38 -5.28
C VAL A 430 3.08 4.19 -4.32
N GLU A 431 3.82 4.27 -3.22
CA GLU A 431 3.92 3.19 -2.24
C GLU A 431 2.60 2.93 -1.49
N ILE A 432 1.79 3.98 -1.24
CA ILE A 432 0.49 3.82 -0.58
C ILE A 432 -0.63 3.40 -1.53
N LEU A 433 -0.45 3.56 -2.86
CA LEU A 433 -1.50 3.33 -3.86
C LEU A 433 -2.18 1.95 -3.73
N PRO A 434 -1.46 0.83 -3.49
CA PRO A 434 -2.09 -0.48 -3.30
C PRO A 434 -2.89 -0.61 -2.00
N SER A 435 -2.60 0.24 -1.01
CA SER A 435 -3.26 0.28 0.30
C SER A 435 -4.48 1.21 0.32
N LEU A 436 -4.70 2.00 -0.75
CA LEU A 436 -5.82 2.93 -0.85
C LEU A 436 -7.11 2.21 -1.30
N PRO A 437 -8.28 2.61 -0.78
CA PRO A 437 -9.56 2.26 -1.40
C PRO A 437 -9.60 2.69 -2.87
N ASN A 438 -10.20 1.86 -3.73
CA ASN A 438 -10.32 2.13 -5.17
C ASN A 438 -10.81 3.55 -5.47
N ASP A 439 -11.87 4.02 -4.80
CA ASP A 439 -12.43 5.36 -5.02
C ASP A 439 -11.42 6.49 -4.75
N LEU A 440 -10.60 6.36 -3.70
CA LEU A 440 -9.58 7.35 -3.37
C LEU A 440 -8.40 7.30 -4.34
N ALA A 441 -7.95 6.09 -4.70
CA ALA A 441 -6.88 5.91 -5.68
C ALA A 441 -7.27 6.47 -7.06
N ILE A 442 -8.47 6.13 -7.54
CA ILE A 442 -9.02 6.63 -8.81
C ILE A 442 -9.16 8.15 -8.77
N THR A 443 -9.66 8.71 -7.66
CA THR A 443 -9.80 10.17 -7.52
C THR A 443 -8.44 10.86 -7.58
N LEU A 444 -7.42 10.34 -6.90
CA LEU A 444 -6.06 10.87 -6.97
C LEU A 444 -5.51 10.84 -8.39
N LEU A 445 -5.60 9.70 -9.09
CA LEU A 445 -5.10 9.56 -10.46
C LEU A 445 -5.77 10.52 -11.43
N LYS A 446 -7.10 10.70 -11.32
CA LYS A 446 -7.86 11.66 -12.14
C LYS A 446 -7.46 13.11 -11.89
N GLU A 447 -7.14 13.47 -10.66
CA GLU A 447 -6.69 14.83 -10.33
C GLU A 447 -5.27 15.10 -10.82
N ILE A 448 -4.39 14.09 -10.74
CA ILE A 448 -3.06 14.15 -11.38
C ILE A 448 -3.22 14.30 -12.91
N GLN A 449 -4.10 13.51 -13.53
CA GLN A 449 -4.38 13.59 -14.97
C GLN A 449 -4.92 14.96 -15.39
N LYS A 450 -5.86 15.53 -14.62
CA LYS A 450 -6.38 16.89 -14.88
C LYS A 450 -5.30 17.96 -14.88
N SER A 451 -4.21 17.75 -14.14
CA SER A 451 -3.07 18.67 -14.10
C SER A 451 -2.33 18.77 -15.44
N LEU A 452 -2.49 17.79 -16.34
CA LEU A 452 -2.01 17.86 -17.74
C LEU A 452 -2.94 18.68 -18.65
N ALA A 453 -4.22 18.78 -18.31
CA ALA A 453 -5.23 19.44 -19.14
C ALA A 453 -5.48 20.90 -18.72
N ASP A 454 -5.14 21.27 -17.49
CA ASP A 454 -5.39 22.59 -16.94
C ASP A 454 -4.44 23.65 -17.51
N ARG A 455 -4.85 24.24 -18.64
CA ARG A 455 -4.16 25.38 -19.28
C ARG A 455 -4.46 26.72 -18.59
N SER A 456 -5.28 26.74 -17.53
CA SER A 456 -5.74 27.98 -16.89
C SER A 456 -4.68 28.60 -15.99
N GLU A 457 -3.87 27.77 -15.33
CA GLU A 457 -2.61 28.17 -14.72
C GLU A 457 -1.53 28.14 -15.81
N LYS A 458 -0.71 29.18 -15.94
CA LYS A 458 0.30 29.34 -17.00
C LYS A 458 1.45 28.30 -16.94
N ARG A 459 1.27 27.18 -16.27
CA ARG A 459 2.25 26.14 -15.98
C ARG A 459 1.64 24.77 -16.32
N ASP A 460 2.20 24.13 -17.32
CA ASP A 460 1.99 22.71 -17.58
C ASP A 460 2.79 21.90 -16.54
N TYR A 461 2.14 20.90 -15.94
CA TYR A 461 2.70 20.02 -14.91
C TYR A 461 3.26 18.70 -15.49
N LEU A 462 3.49 18.63 -16.80
CA LEU A 462 4.02 17.46 -17.49
C LEU A 462 5.23 16.83 -16.80
N PHE A 463 6.20 17.63 -16.36
CA PHE A 463 7.42 17.12 -15.73
C PHE A 463 7.11 16.44 -14.39
N GLU A 464 6.31 17.08 -13.54
CA GLU A 464 5.87 16.55 -12.25
C GLU A 464 5.06 15.25 -12.41
N VAL A 465 4.15 15.21 -13.38
CA VAL A 465 3.35 14.01 -13.67
C VAL A 465 4.22 12.88 -14.25
N ALA A 466 5.19 13.20 -15.11
CA ALA A 466 6.12 12.22 -15.66
C ALA A 466 7.06 11.63 -14.60
N GLU A 467 7.52 12.43 -13.64
CA GLU A 467 8.31 11.96 -12.49
C GLU A 467 7.48 11.04 -11.59
N PHE A 468 6.21 11.38 -11.32
CA PHE A 468 5.29 10.49 -10.60
C PHE A 468 5.09 9.15 -11.34
N CYS A 469 4.85 9.20 -12.65
CA CYS A 469 4.73 8.01 -13.50
C CYS A 469 6.01 7.17 -13.52
N SER A 470 7.17 7.82 -13.43
CA SER A 470 8.46 7.12 -13.39
C SER A 470 8.66 6.41 -12.06
N ALA A 471 8.22 7.02 -10.96
CA ALA A 471 8.20 6.38 -9.65
C ALA A 471 7.28 5.13 -9.65
N LEU A 472 6.11 5.19 -10.30
CA LEU A 472 5.23 4.02 -10.50
C LEU A 472 5.98 2.88 -11.22
N ALA A 473 6.66 3.19 -12.32
CA ALA A 473 7.40 2.21 -13.11
C ALA A 473 8.55 1.55 -12.32
N VAL A 474 9.28 2.34 -11.51
CA VAL A 474 10.38 1.85 -10.68
C VAL A 474 9.86 0.93 -9.56
N GLU A 475 8.76 1.29 -8.91
CA GLU A 475 8.25 0.53 -7.78
C GLU A 475 7.69 -0.84 -8.19
N LYS A 476 7.04 -0.93 -9.36
CA LYS A 476 6.58 -2.22 -9.89
C LYS A 476 7.72 -3.21 -10.10
N ASN A 477 8.88 -2.74 -10.57
CA ASN A 477 10.06 -3.58 -10.81
C ASN A 477 10.69 -4.13 -9.52
N LYS A 478 10.46 -3.49 -8.37
CA LYS A 478 10.92 -4.02 -7.06
C LYS A 478 9.97 -5.08 -6.52
N ASN A 479 8.67 -4.90 -6.71
CA ASN A 479 7.63 -5.73 -6.14
C ASN A 479 7.36 -7.03 -6.91
N SER A 480 7.94 -7.21 -8.10
CA SER A 480 7.81 -8.44 -8.89
C SER A 480 8.41 -9.69 -8.22
N ASN A 481 9.19 -9.53 -7.15
CA ASN A 481 9.77 -10.64 -6.38
C ASN A 481 9.04 -10.93 -5.05
N ASP A 482 8.03 -10.15 -4.66
CA ASP A 482 7.37 -10.26 -3.36
C ASP A 482 5.89 -10.61 -3.51
N ALA A 483 5.56 -11.91 -3.41
CA ALA A 483 4.22 -12.47 -3.64
C ALA A 483 3.16 -12.09 -2.57
N MET A 484 3.48 -11.15 -1.66
CA MET A 484 2.73 -10.91 -0.42
C MET A 484 2.24 -9.47 -0.25
N LEU A 485 2.46 -8.58 -1.23
CA LEU A 485 1.96 -7.20 -1.23
C LEU A 485 0.54 -7.09 -1.81
N PRO A 486 -0.28 -6.10 -1.37
CA PRO A 486 -1.59 -5.85 -1.96
C PRO A 486 -1.44 -5.61 -3.47
N VAL A 487 -2.17 -6.37 -4.27
CA VAL A 487 -2.17 -6.22 -5.73
C VAL A 487 -3.07 -5.03 -6.07
N ILE A 488 -2.56 -4.11 -6.88
CA ILE A 488 -3.36 -2.99 -7.42
C ILE A 488 -4.56 -3.58 -8.19
N SER A 489 -5.76 -3.11 -7.88
CA SER A 489 -6.98 -3.56 -8.53
C SER A 489 -6.99 -3.24 -10.04
N ASP A 490 -7.76 -4.01 -10.81
CA ASP A 490 -7.86 -3.82 -12.25
C ASP A 490 -8.42 -2.43 -12.63
N GLU A 491 -9.31 -1.88 -11.80
CA GLU A 491 -9.86 -0.53 -11.99
C GLU A 491 -8.78 0.55 -11.81
N VAL A 492 -7.97 0.45 -10.75
CA VAL A 492 -6.90 1.42 -10.50
C VAL A 492 -5.80 1.28 -11.56
N ARG A 493 -5.47 0.04 -11.96
CA ARG A 493 -4.52 -0.25 -13.04
C ARG A 493 -4.96 0.37 -14.37
N SER A 494 -6.27 0.34 -14.67
CA SER A 494 -6.83 1.00 -15.84
C SER A 494 -6.60 2.51 -15.82
N GLU A 495 -6.87 3.18 -14.70
CA GLU A 495 -6.67 4.63 -14.58
C GLU A 495 -5.17 5.01 -14.63
N ILE A 496 -4.26 4.15 -14.14
CA ILE A 496 -2.81 4.34 -14.31
C ILE A 496 -2.42 4.31 -15.80
N LEU A 497 -2.97 3.37 -16.57
CA LEU A 497 -2.71 3.26 -18.00
C LEU A 497 -3.21 4.50 -18.76
N GLU A 498 -4.38 5.02 -18.40
CA GLU A 498 -4.93 6.26 -18.97
C GLU A 498 -4.02 7.46 -18.70
N LEU A 499 -3.57 7.62 -17.45
CA LEU A 499 -2.63 8.69 -17.08
C LEU A 499 -1.32 8.60 -17.87
N LEU A 500 -0.74 7.40 -17.99
CA LEU A 500 0.49 7.18 -18.74
C LEU A 500 0.32 7.47 -20.23
N TRP A 501 -0.82 7.11 -20.81
CA TRP A 501 -1.13 7.40 -22.20
C TRP A 501 -1.21 8.91 -22.47
N ASP A 502 -1.82 9.67 -21.57
CA ASP A 502 -1.87 11.13 -21.66
C ASP A 502 -0.47 11.76 -21.59
N VAL A 503 0.41 11.24 -20.73
CA VAL A 503 1.82 11.67 -20.68
C VAL A 503 2.54 11.39 -22.00
N LEU A 504 2.38 10.18 -22.57
CA LEU A 504 3.05 9.79 -23.82
C LEU A 504 2.57 10.57 -25.05
N THR A 505 1.30 11.00 -25.03
CA THR A 505 0.66 11.75 -26.12
C THR A 505 0.73 13.27 -25.94
N HIS A 506 1.19 13.76 -24.78
CA HIS A 506 1.35 15.18 -24.51
C HIS A 506 2.31 15.86 -25.49
N GLN A 507 2.03 17.08 -25.98
CA GLN A 507 2.82 17.77 -27.02
C GLN A 507 4.34 17.80 -26.70
N ASP A 508 4.70 18.12 -25.46
CA ASP A 508 6.09 18.30 -25.01
C ASP A 508 6.75 17.01 -24.49
N ALA A 509 6.11 15.83 -24.61
CA ALA A 509 6.59 14.58 -24.04
C ALA A 509 8.00 14.16 -24.52
N SER A 510 8.41 14.53 -25.74
CA SER A 510 9.76 14.25 -26.25
C SER A 510 10.88 14.95 -25.49
N SER A 511 10.57 15.97 -24.68
CA SER A 511 11.54 16.65 -23.82
C SER A 511 11.86 15.87 -22.53
N LEU A 512 11.06 14.84 -22.22
CA LEU A 512 11.18 14.08 -20.98
C LEU A 512 12.37 13.11 -21.01
N LYS A 513 13.20 13.14 -19.97
CA LYS A 513 14.36 12.24 -19.83
C LYS A 513 13.95 10.78 -19.63
N ASN A 514 12.78 10.55 -19.05
CA ASN A 514 12.21 9.24 -18.69
C ASN A 514 11.25 8.68 -19.76
N TYR A 515 11.13 9.33 -20.92
CA TYR A 515 10.15 8.97 -21.95
C TYR A 515 10.22 7.51 -22.39
N GLU A 516 11.41 7.00 -22.72
CA GLU A 516 11.56 5.60 -23.17
C GLU A 516 11.27 4.60 -22.04
N GLN A 517 11.65 4.91 -20.80
CA GLN A 517 11.33 4.06 -19.64
C GLN A 517 9.81 3.95 -19.43
N LEU A 518 9.10 5.08 -19.51
CA LEU A 518 7.63 5.10 -19.39
C LEU A 518 6.96 4.31 -20.53
N LYS A 519 7.49 4.43 -21.74
CA LYS A 519 7.02 3.69 -22.91
C LYS A 519 7.22 2.18 -22.76
N GLU A 520 8.38 1.73 -22.28
CA GLU A 520 8.60 0.31 -21.96
C GLU A 520 7.61 -0.19 -20.89
N TYR A 521 7.39 0.59 -19.85
CA TYR A 521 6.44 0.27 -18.78
C TYR A 521 5.01 0.12 -19.33
N VAL A 522 4.52 1.07 -20.13
CA VAL A 522 3.21 0.96 -20.78
C VAL A 522 3.11 -0.26 -21.69
N THR A 523 4.19 -0.63 -22.40
CA THR A 523 4.20 -1.84 -23.24
C THR A 523 3.94 -3.09 -22.42
N HIS A 524 4.63 -3.20 -21.29
CA HIS A 524 4.47 -4.32 -20.37
C HIS A 524 3.03 -4.37 -19.86
N GLU A 525 2.50 -3.26 -19.35
CA GLU A 525 1.13 -3.19 -18.82
C GLU A 525 0.06 -3.49 -19.86
N LEU A 526 0.24 -3.00 -21.09
CA LEU A 526 -0.67 -3.29 -22.19
C LEU A 526 -0.72 -4.78 -22.53
N ARG A 527 0.30 -5.59 -22.21
CA ARG A 527 0.30 -7.05 -22.44
C ARG A 527 -0.38 -7.83 -21.31
N VAL A 528 -0.65 -7.21 -20.18
CA VAL A 528 -1.24 -7.88 -19.00
C VAL A 528 -2.77 -7.91 -19.12
N GLU A 529 -3.32 -9.11 -19.29
CA GLU A 529 -4.77 -9.37 -19.32
C GLU A 529 -5.41 -9.32 -17.91
N PRO A 530 -6.73 -9.15 -17.76
CA PRO A 530 -7.78 -9.04 -18.80
C PRO A 530 -7.96 -7.63 -19.40
N MET A 531 -7.42 -6.60 -18.77
CA MET A 531 -7.66 -5.21 -19.18
C MET A 531 -6.83 -4.77 -20.40
N GLY A 532 -5.72 -5.45 -20.71
CA GLY A 532 -4.83 -5.10 -21.81
C GLY A 532 -5.55 -5.00 -23.16
N THR A 533 -6.43 -5.96 -23.46
CA THR A 533 -7.20 -5.98 -24.73
C THR A 533 -7.99 -4.70 -24.96
N ALA A 534 -8.76 -4.26 -23.95
CA ALA A 534 -9.60 -3.06 -24.05
C ALA A 534 -8.77 -1.77 -24.20
N HIS A 535 -7.66 -1.65 -23.47
CA HIS A 535 -6.79 -0.47 -23.56
C HIS A 535 -6.05 -0.40 -24.90
N ARG A 536 -5.57 -1.53 -25.44
CA ARG A 536 -4.94 -1.58 -26.78
C ARG A 536 -5.90 -1.05 -27.85
N GLU A 537 -7.17 -1.45 -27.81
CA GLU A 537 -8.17 -0.92 -28.73
C GLU A 537 -8.44 0.58 -28.54
N LYS A 538 -8.60 1.03 -27.29
CA LYS A 538 -8.89 2.42 -26.97
C LYS A 538 -7.75 3.35 -27.40
N PHE A 539 -6.50 3.00 -27.10
CA PHE A 539 -5.33 3.79 -27.48
C PHE A 539 -5.11 3.77 -28.99
N LEU A 540 -5.39 2.66 -29.67
CA LEU A 540 -5.34 2.61 -31.12
C LEU A 540 -6.41 3.50 -31.77
N ARG A 541 -7.63 3.56 -31.20
CA ARG A 541 -8.67 4.51 -31.65
C ARG A 541 -8.21 5.96 -31.45
N SER A 542 -7.56 6.27 -30.32
CA SER A 542 -6.95 7.59 -30.08
C SER A 542 -5.90 7.93 -31.15
N CYS A 543 -5.04 6.99 -31.51
CA CYS A 543 -4.09 7.15 -32.62
C CYS A 543 -4.82 7.40 -33.95
N CYS A 544 -5.87 6.64 -34.27
CA CYS A 544 -6.65 6.82 -35.50
C CYS A 544 -7.25 8.22 -35.61
N LEU A 545 -7.78 8.76 -34.50
CA LEU A 545 -8.33 10.12 -34.46
C LEU A 545 -7.25 11.17 -34.73
N ALA A 546 -6.07 11.03 -34.11
CA ALA A 546 -4.95 11.94 -34.35
C ALA A 546 -4.45 11.85 -35.80
N LEU A 547 -4.28 10.65 -36.35
CA LEU A 547 -3.87 10.43 -37.75
C LEU A 547 -4.87 11.06 -38.72
N LYS A 548 -6.17 10.93 -38.45
CA LYS A 548 -7.23 11.54 -39.25
C LYS A 548 -7.13 13.07 -39.23
N ALA A 549 -7.00 13.68 -38.05
CA ALA A 549 -6.84 15.12 -37.91
C ALA A 549 -5.60 15.64 -38.65
N HIS A 550 -4.46 14.95 -38.53
CA HIS A 550 -3.22 15.33 -39.23
C HIS A 550 -3.30 15.13 -40.75
N ALA A 551 -4.08 14.15 -41.22
CA ALA A 551 -4.29 13.90 -42.65
C ALA A 551 -5.20 14.96 -43.30
N GLU A 552 -6.14 15.54 -42.56
CA GLU A 552 -7.07 16.57 -43.04
C GLU A 552 -6.39 17.96 -43.20
N LEU A 553 -5.33 18.23 -42.44
CA LEU A 553 -4.56 19.47 -42.50
C LEU A 553 -3.52 19.44 -43.66
N THR A 554 -4.01 19.61 -44.90
CA THR A 554 -3.17 19.64 -46.11
C THR A 554 -2.81 21.06 -46.54
N GLY A 555 -2.12 21.86 -45.71
CA GLY A 555 -1.38 23.09 -46.09
C GLY A 555 -2.11 24.17 -46.93
N SER A 556 -3.44 24.09 -47.10
CA SER A 556 -4.22 24.89 -48.05
C SER A 556 -5.36 25.67 -47.39
N SER A 557 -5.59 25.44 -46.10
CA SER A 557 -6.63 26.09 -45.31
C SER A 557 -6.10 27.41 -44.76
N GLY A 558 -6.75 28.52 -45.09
CA GLY A 558 -6.46 29.86 -44.55
C GLY A 558 -6.75 30.04 -43.05
N SER A 559 -7.01 28.96 -42.31
CA SER A 559 -6.99 28.93 -40.85
C SER A 559 -5.54 28.73 -40.40
N GLY A 560 -5.02 29.57 -39.52
CA GLY A 560 -3.64 29.54 -39.04
C GLY A 560 -3.22 28.32 -38.22
N GLU A 561 -3.83 27.15 -38.43
CA GLU A 561 -3.50 25.88 -37.77
C GLU A 561 -2.37 25.17 -38.52
N SER A 562 -1.16 25.24 -37.98
CA SER A 562 -0.02 24.44 -38.43
C SER A 562 0.04 23.11 -37.67
N VAL A 563 0.29 22.01 -38.39
CA VAL A 563 0.53 20.69 -37.77
C VAL A 563 1.88 20.71 -37.03
N ASP A 564 1.88 20.28 -35.76
CA ASP A 564 3.11 19.93 -35.06
C ASP A 564 3.64 18.59 -35.60
N GLU A 565 4.66 18.66 -36.45
CA GLU A 565 5.25 17.48 -37.09
C GLU A 565 5.97 16.54 -36.12
N VAL A 566 6.41 17.03 -34.95
CA VAL A 566 7.02 16.21 -33.91
C VAL A 566 5.94 15.36 -33.26
N LEU A 567 4.81 15.97 -32.90
CA LEU A 567 3.66 15.27 -32.35
C LEU A 567 3.05 14.31 -33.38
N ALA A 568 2.93 14.72 -34.64
CA ALA A 568 2.39 13.86 -35.70
C ALA A 568 3.23 12.59 -35.90
N LEU A 569 4.56 12.72 -35.98
CA LEU A 569 5.46 11.58 -36.06
C LEU A 569 5.36 10.70 -34.81
N ARG A 570 5.23 11.29 -33.62
CA ARG A 570 5.07 10.54 -32.37
C ARG A 570 3.77 9.74 -32.35
N MET A 571 2.66 10.29 -32.82
CA MET A 571 1.39 9.55 -32.92
C MET A 571 1.49 8.36 -33.89
N VAL A 572 2.26 8.50 -34.97
CA VAL A 572 2.58 7.39 -35.88
C VAL A 572 3.40 6.33 -35.13
N GLN A 573 4.47 6.72 -34.42
CA GLN A 573 5.27 5.81 -33.59
C GLN A 573 4.44 5.10 -32.49
N LEU A 574 3.54 5.81 -31.82
CA LEU A 574 2.64 5.26 -30.81
C LEU A 574 1.64 4.26 -31.42
N THR A 575 1.22 4.46 -32.67
CA THR A 575 0.37 3.49 -33.40
C THR A 575 1.09 2.15 -33.53
N ARG A 576 2.35 2.16 -33.97
CA ARG A 576 3.19 0.97 -34.06
C ARG A 576 3.38 0.32 -32.70
N PHE A 577 3.67 1.13 -31.69
CA PHE A 577 3.89 0.71 -30.32
C PHE A 577 2.68 -0.06 -29.76
N VAL A 578 1.46 0.46 -29.90
CA VAL A 578 0.24 -0.23 -29.42
C VAL A 578 0.03 -1.55 -30.17
N LEU A 579 0.26 -1.58 -31.48
CA LEU A 579 0.14 -2.81 -32.27
C LEU A 579 1.19 -3.86 -31.87
N GLN A 580 2.42 -3.45 -31.54
CA GLN A 580 3.47 -4.36 -31.04
C GLN A 580 3.20 -4.92 -29.64
N ALA A 581 2.32 -4.27 -28.86
CA ALA A 581 1.84 -4.81 -27.59
C ALA A 581 0.71 -5.82 -27.78
N CYS A 582 0.09 -5.92 -28.97
CA CYS A 582 -0.97 -6.88 -29.26
C CYS A 582 -0.39 -8.27 -29.58
N PRO A 583 -1.08 -9.37 -29.18
CA PRO A 583 -0.90 -10.66 -29.83
C PRO A 583 -1.12 -10.53 -31.35
N ARG A 584 -0.37 -11.29 -32.16
CA ARG A 584 -0.37 -11.15 -33.63
C ARG A 584 -1.76 -11.27 -34.23
N GLU A 585 -2.57 -12.19 -33.74
CA GLU A 585 -3.95 -12.40 -34.18
C GLU A 585 -4.82 -11.18 -33.91
N GLN A 586 -4.74 -10.60 -32.71
CA GLN A 586 -5.46 -9.37 -32.38
C GLN A 586 -5.01 -8.20 -33.25
N ALA A 587 -3.69 -8.04 -33.47
CA ALA A 587 -3.16 -6.99 -34.34
C ALA A 587 -3.71 -7.11 -35.77
N ALA A 588 -3.74 -8.33 -36.33
CA ALA A 588 -4.29 -8.60 -37.65
C ALA A 588 -5.80 -8.28 -37.73
N MET A 589 -6.58 -8.62 -36.69
CA MET A 589 -8.00 -8.25 -36.61
C MET A 589 -8.20 -6.74 -36.56
N LEU A 590 -7.43 -6.01 -35.76
CA LEU A 590 -7.53 -4.55 -35.64
C LEU A 590 -7.16 -3.83 -36.93
N VAL A 591 -6.18 -4.34 -37.67
CA VAL A 591 -5.76 -3.79 -38.96
C VAL A 591 -6.76 -4.07 -40.08
N THR A 592 -7.39 -5.25 -40.08
CA THR A 592 -8.38 -5.65 -41.10
C THR A 592 -9.80 -5.14 -40.80
N GLY A 593 -10.08 -4.77 -39.55
CA GLY A 593 -11.36 -4.21 -39.13
C GLY A 593 -11.70 -2.88 -39.83
N ASN A 594 -13.01 -2.62 -39.98
CA ASN A 594 -13.55 -1.43 -40.64
C ASN A 594 -12.90 -1.16 -42.01
N ASP A 595 -12.89 -2.15 -42.91
CA ASP A 595 -12.35 -2.04 -44.28
C ASP A 595 -10.90 -1.52 -44.33
N ALA A 596 -10.04 -2.00 -43.43
CA ALA A 596 -8.64 -1.59 -43.34
C ALA A 596 -8.44 -0.08 -43.11
N THR A 597 -9.37 0.57 -42.40
CA THR A 597 -9.34 2.02 -42.11
C THR A 597 -7.98 2.49 -41.58
N LEU A 598 -7.34 1.73 -40.68
CA LEU A 598 -6.04 2.12 -40.10
C LEU A 598 -4.93 2.21 -41.17
N ALA A 599 -4.86 1.23 -42.07
CA ALA A 599 -3.88 1.21 -43.15
C ALA A 599 -4.09 2.37 -44.12
N VAL A 600 -5.35 2.72 -44.40
CA VAL A 600 -5.73 3.88 -45.22
C VAL A 600 -5.36 5.20 -44.52
N LEU A 601 -5.60 5.32 -43.21
CA LEU A 601 -5.28 6.52 -42.44
C LEU A 601 -3.78 6.77 -42.36
N LEU A 602 -2.95 5.74 -42.14
CA LEU A 602 -1.49 5.87 -42.14
C LEU A 602 -0.96 6.32 -43.50
N LEU A 603 -1.49 5.77 -44.59
CA LEU A 603 -1.11 6.20 -45.93
C LEU A 603 -1.54 7.66 -46.20
N ARG A 604 -2.74 8.05 -45.77
CA ARG A 604 -3.23 9.43 -45.91
C ARG A 604 -2.39 10.42 -45.09
N GLU A 605 -1.97 10.07 -43.88
CA GLU A 605 -1.08 10.90 -43.06
C GLU A 605 0.27 11.08 -43.75
N LEU A 606 0.88 10.00 -44.28
CA LEU A 606 2.14 10.10 -45.03
C LEU A 606 2.02 11.00 -46.26
N VAL A 607 0.93 10.86 -47.03
CA VAL A 607 0.64 11.73 -48.18
C VAL A 607 0.51 13.20 -47.74
N ALA A 608 -0.21 13.46 -46.65
CA ALA A 608 -0.39 14.81 -46.12
C ALA A 608 0.95 15.41 -45.65
N TYR A 609 1.79 14.61 -44.97
CA TYR A 609 3.15 14.99 -44.56
C TYR A 609 4.02 15.40 -45.75
N LEU A 610 4.08 14.56 -46.80
CA LEU A 610 4.87 14.86 -47.99
C LEU A 610 4.37 16.11 -48.72
N LYS A 611 3.04 16.32 -48.79
CA LYS A 611 2.46 17.54 -49.35
C LYS A 611 2.83 18.79 -48.55
N ARG A 612 2.75 18.74 -47.22
CA ARG A 612 3.15 19.86 -46.35
C ARG A 612 4.63 20.19 -46.50
N ARG A 613 5.48 19.17 -46.59
CA ARG A 613 6.93 19.32 -46.87
C ARG A 613 7.17 19.96 -48.23
N ALA A 614 6.53 19.48 -49.29
CA ALA A 614 6.66 20.06 -50.63
C ALA A 614 6.24 21.54 -50.64
N ALA A 615 5.15 21.89 -49.95
CA ALA A 615 4.70 23.27 -49.78
C ALA A 615 5.71 24.13 -48.98
N ALA A 616 6.31 23.59 -47.92
CA ALA A 616 7.33 24.29 -47.13
C ALA A 616 8.59 24.58 -47.95
N ILE A 617 9.08 23.61 -48.72
CA ILE A 617 10.22 23.76 -49.63
C ILE A 617 9.91 24.82 -50.70
N ALA A 618 8.72 24.77 -51.31
CA ALA A 618 8.28 25.76 -52.28
C ALA A 618 8.22 27.18 -51.67
N ALA A 619 7.71 27.33 -50.45
CA ALA A 619 7.65 28.60 -49.74
C ALA A 619 9.04 29.18 -49.40
N GLN A 620 10.00 28.32 -49.04
CA GLN A 620 11.40 28.73 -48.80
C GLN A 620 12.07 29.24 -50.08
N LEU A 621 11.86 28.56 -51.21
CA LEU A 621 12.38 28.96 -52.52
C LEU A 621 11.86 30.35 -52.96
N VAL A 622 10.61 30.69 -52.59
CA VAL A 622 10.00 32.00 -52.89
C VAL A 622 10.51 33.12 -51.99
N ARG A 623 10.88 32.84 -50.72
CA ARG A 623 11.23 33.89 -49.73
C ARG A 623 12.70 34.35 -49.71
N LYS A 624 13.64 33.74 -50.46
CA LYS A 624 15.08 34.12 -50.51
C LYS A 624 15.68 34.47 -49.12
N LEU A 625 15.31 33.73 -48.07
CA LEU A 625 15.88 33.91 -46.73
C LEU A 625 16.77 32.72 -46.41
N SER A 626 18.08 32.98 -46.44
CA SER A 626 19.13 32.09 -45.94
C SER A 626 19.24 32.22 -44.43
N SER A 627 18.33 31.60 -43.69
CA SER A 627 18.46 31.26 -42.25
C SER A 627 17.11 30.74 -41.77
N VAL A 628 17.02 29.46 -41.40
CA VAL A 628 16.67 28.97 -40.05
C VAL A 628 16.86 27.44 -40.07
N ASN A 629 17.93 26.97 -39.43
CA ASN A 629 18.36 25.57 -39.26
C ASN A 629 17.43 24.72 -38.35
N GLY A 630 16.11 24.87 -38.43
CA GLY A 630 15.20 24.28 -37.42
C GLY A 630 14.48 22.98 -37.85
N VAL A 631 14.02 22.89 -39.10
CA VAL A 631 13.04 21.86 -39.52
C VAL A 631 13.64 20.82 -40.49
N GLU A 632 14.79 21.11 -41.09
CA GLU A 632 15.39 20.25 -42.13
C GLU A 632 16.12 19.01 -41.59
N SER A 633 16.60 19.01 -40.35
CA SER A 633 17.60 18.05 -39.88
C SER A 633 17.10 16.62 -39.65
N ASN A 634 15.78 16.37 -39.64
CA ASN A 634 15.23 15.05 -39.26
C ASN A 634 14.26 14.41 -40.28
N HIS A 635 14.13 14.98 -41.49
CA HIS A 635 13.21 14.40 -42.48
C HIS A 635 13.51 12.95 -42.88
N PRO A 636 14.76 12.56 -43.18
CA PRO A 636 15.04 11.18 -43.61
C PRO A 636 14.58 10.14 -42.58
N ALA A 637 14.79 10.42 -41.28
CA ALA A 637 14.31 9.54 -40.21
C ALA A 637 12.78 9.57 -40.08
N ALA A 638 12.15 10.74 -40.17
CA ALA A 638 10.70 10.90 -40.09
C ALA A 638 9.94 10.20 -41.25
N LEU A 639 10.50 10.22 -42.47
CA LEU A 639 9.97 9.50 -43.62
C LEU A 639 10.18 7.98 -43.46
N SER A 640 11.39 7.57 -43.05
CA SER A 640 11.71 6.16 -42.81
C SER A 640 10.78 5.52 -41.78
N GLU A 641 10.53 6.19 -40.65
CA GLU A 641 9.67 5.65 -39.59
C GLU A 641 8.21 5.50 -40.06
N ARG A 642 7.68 6.49 -40.81
CA ARG A 642 6.32 6.40 -41.39
C ARG A 642 6.20 5.24 -42.37
N LEU A 643 7.17 5.08 -43.27
CA LEU A 643 7.23 3.97 -44.23
C LEU A 643 7.35 2.62 -43.52
N HIS A 644 8.15 2.54 -42.45
CA HIS A 644 8.33 1.32 -41.66
C HIS A 644 7.02 0.86 -41.02
N ILE A 645 6.22 1.80 -40.50
CA ILE A 645 4.95 1.49 -39.83
C ILE A 645 3.89 1.06 -40.83
N ILE A 646 3.84 1.72 -41.98
CA ILE A 646 3.02 1.27 -43.10
C ILE A 646 3.41 -0.17 -43.46
N ARG A 647 4.69 -0.47 -43.65
CA ARG A 647 5.13 -1.85 -43.94
C ARG A 647 4.67 -2.84 -42.87
N TYR A 648 4.84 -2.49 -41.60
CA TYR A 648 4.42 -3.33 -40.49
C TYR A 648 2.91 -3.62 -40.54
N VAL A 649 2.07 -2.61 -40.73
CA VAL A 649 0.61 -2.75 -40.81
C VAL A 649 0.17 -3.60 -41.99
N TYR A 650 0.69 -3.34 -43.20
CA TYR A 650 0.37 -4.15 -44.38
C TYR A 650 0.92 -5.58 -44.27
N GLY A 651 2.00 -5.80 -43.51
CA GLY A 651 2.56 -7.13 -43.24
C GLY A 651 1.84 -7.95 -42.16
N LEU A 652 0.84 -7.39 -41.47
CA LEU A 652 0.07 -8.11 -40.45
C LEU A 652 -1.04 -9.00 -41.04
N SER A 653 -1.49 -8.74 -42.27
CA SER A 653 -2.53 -9.54 -42.93
C SER A 653 -2.50 -9.40 -44.45
N ASP A 654 -2.63 -10.53 -45.15
CA ASP A 654 -2.74 -10.58 -46.62
C ASP A 654 -4.05 -9.95 -47.16
N ARG A 655 -4.99 -9.61 -46.28
CA ARG A 655 -6.24 -8.94 -46.64
C ARG A 655 -6.08 -7.45 -46.90
N VAL A 656 -4.96 -6.85 -46.50
CA VAL A 656 -4.68 -5.42 -46.68
C VAL A 656 -3.54 -5.28 -47.69
N VAL A 657 -3.86 -4.80 -48.89
CA VAL A 657 -2.90 -4.71 -50.00
C VAL A 657 -2.74 -3.27 -50.46
N MET A 658 -1.49 -2.83 -50.63
CA MET A 658 -1.18 -1.54 -51.23
C MET A 658 -1.23 -1.68 -52.75
N ASN A 659 -2.02 -0.85 -53.42
CA ASN A 659 -2.19 -0.92 -54.87
C ASN A 659 -1.19 -0.02 -55.62
N GLY A 660 -1.02 -0.25 -56.93
CA GLY A 660 -0.10 0.51 -57.77
C GLY A 660 -0.38 2.02 -57.79
N GLN A 661 -1.66 2.43 -57.76
CA GLN A 661 -2.02 3.85 -57.74
C GLN A 661 -1.56 4.58 -56.46
N GLN A 662 -1.56 3.88 -55.32
CA GLN A 662 -1.06 4.40 -54.06
C GLN A 662 0.46 4.59 -54.09
N LEU A 663 1.19 3.66 -54.72
CA LEU A 663 2.64 3.77 -54.91
C LEU A 663 3.00 4.89 -55.89
N ASP A 664 2.28 5.00 -57.01
CA ASP A 664 2.45 6.08 -57.99
C ASP A 664 2.22 7.45 -57.34
N LEU A 665 1.22 7.56 -56.46
CA LEU A 665 0.94 8.77 -55.69
C LEU A 665 2.09 9.13 -54.75
N LEU A 666 2.61 8.18 -53.98
CA LEU A 666 3.76 8.42 -53.09
C LEU A 666 5.01 8.82 -53.88
N TRP A 667 5.27 8.14 -55.00
CA TRP A 667 6.40 8.44 -55.89
C TRP A 667 6.32 9.86 -56.46
N GLY A 668 5.12 10.29 -56.87
CA GLY A 668 4.87 11.64 -57.38
C GLY A 668 5.06 12.75 -56.34
N LEU A 669 5.02 12.42 -55.04
CA LEU A 669 5.19 13.37 -53.94
C LEU A 669 6.64 13.46 -53.40
N CYS A 670 7.54 12.59 -53.84
CA CYS A 670 8.95 12.64 -53.47
C CYS A 670 9.62 13.91 -54.00
N ALA A 671 10.11 14.77 -53.10
CA ALA A 671 10.69 16.06 -53.46
C ALA A 671 12.16 15.95 -53.91
N GLY A 672 12.91 14.95 -53.43
CA GLY A 672 14.34 14.78 -53.72
C GLY A 672 14.78 13.32 -53.91
N PRO A 673 16.05 13.09 -54.29
CA PRO A 673 16.61 11.74 -54.47
C PRO A 673 16.53 10.87 -53.20
N GLY A 674 16.74 11.45 -52.02
CA GLY A 674 16.66 10.72 -50.74
C GLY A 674 15.25 10.18 -50.42
N ASP A 675 14.21 10.95 -50.75
CA ASP A 675 12.81 10.50 -50.59
C ASP A 675 12.53 9.28 -51.50
N ARG A 676 13.04 9.32 -52.74
CA ARG A 676 12.90 8.22 -53.71
C ARG A 676 13.68 6.99 -53.30
N GLU A 677 14.89 7.17 -52.76
CA GLU A 677 15.69 6.06 -52.23
C GLU A 677 14.98 5.38 -51.06
N ALA A 678 14.44 6.15 -50.10
CA ALA A 678 13.67 5.60 -48.99
C ALA A 678 12.44 4.80 -49.46
N LEU A 679 11.72 5.32 -50.47
CA LEU A 679 10.57 4.63 -51.06
C LEU A 679 10.99 3.35 -51.83
N MET A 680 12.11 3.38 -52.54
CA MET A 680 12.68 2.18 -53.20
C MET A 680 13.09 1.12 -52.18
N VAL A 681 13.72 1.50 -51.07
CA VAL A 681 14.05 0.59 -49.96
C VAL A 681 12.78 -0.01 -49.36
N PHE A 682 11.73 0.80 -49.16
CA PHE A 682 10.42 0.32 -48.71
C PHE A 682 9.82 -0.73 -49.66
N ILE A 683 9.82 -0.47 -50.97
CA ILE A 683 9.29 -1.40 -51.99
C ILE A 683 10.14 -2.68 -52.08
N ALA A 684 11.47 -2.54 -52.10
CA ALA A 684 12.39 -3.67 -52.17
C ALA A 684 12.22 -4.60 -50.95
N ASN A 685 12.10 -4.01 -49.77
CA ASN A 685 11.85 -4.74 -48.53
C ASN A 685 10.45 -5.36 -48.45
N ALA A 686 9.46 -4.84 -49.17
CA ALA A 686 8.14 -5.46 -49.30
C ALA A 686 8.15 -6.66 -50.27
N SER A 687 9.17 -6.77 -51.13
CA SER A 687 9.30 -7.80 -52.17
C SER A 687 10.06 -9.05 -51.70
N THR A 688 10.71 -9.01 -50.54
CA THR A 688 11.41 -10.16 -49.95
C THR A 688 10.48 -10.94 -49.01
N ALA A 689 10.09 -12.14 -49.43
CA ALA A 689 9.38 -13.10 -48.59
C ALA A 689 10.36 -13.74 -47.60
N ASP A 690 10.65 -13.06 -46.47
CA ASP A 690 11.00 -13.67 -45.18
C ASP A 690 11.53 -12.63 -44.17
N SER A 691 11.36 -12.94 -42.88
CA SER A 691 11.90 -12.31 -41.65
C SER A 691 11.04 -11.26 -40.92
N PHE A 692 9.96 -11.74 -40.29
CA PHE A 692 9.53 -11.21 -38.99
C PHE A 692 9.56 -12.33 -37.96
N GLY A 693 10.74 -12.55 -37.36
CA GLY A 693 10.94 -13.49 -36.27
C GLY A 693 12.24 -13.20 -35.53
N VAL A 694 12.10 -12.84 -34.25
CA VAL A 694 13.12 -12.86 -33.19
C VAL A 694 14.20 -11.77 -33.22
N VAL A 695 14.01 -10.75 -32.39
CA VAL A 695 15.12 -10.15 -31.62
C VAL A 695 14.90 -10.56 -30.16
N GLY A 696 15.73 -11.46 -29.67
CA GLY A 696 15.77 -11.84 -28.25
C GLY A 696 16.63 -13.07 -27.98
N GLY A 697 17.73 -12.87 -27.24
CA GLY A 697 18.32 -13.85 -26.32
C GLY A 697 19.02 -15.07 -26.92
N GLY A 698 20.26 -15.32 -26.49
CA GLY A 698 21.11 -16.38 -27.02
C GLY A 698 20.75 -17.81 -26.60
N GLY A 699 21.33 -18.77 -27.32
CA GLY A 699 21.28 -20.20 -27.02
C GLY A 699 21.66 -21.04 -28.25
N MET A 700 22.78 -21.76 -28.16
CA MET A 700 23.17 -22.79 -29.13
C MET A 700 22.08 -23.84 -29.27
N GLU A 701 21.73 -24.23 -30.51
CA GLU A 701 21.77 -25.63 -30.96
C GLU A 701 21.45 -25.75 -32.46
N ASN A 702 22.17 -26.67 -33.10
CA ASN A 702 22.12 -27.00 -34.52
C ASN A 702 20.86 -27.79 -34.89
N ALA A 703 20.19 -27.42 -35.98
CA ALA A 703 19.53 -28.38 -36.86
C ALA A 703 19.29 -27.80 -38.27
N SER A 704 19.90 -28.44 -39.26
CA SER A 704 19.79 -28.19 -40.69
C SER A 704 18.48 -28.76 -41.28
N VAL A 705 17.71 -27.95 -42.00
CA VAL A 705 16.71 -28.43 -42.98
C VAL A 705 16.69 -27.50 -44.20
N GLN A 706 16.75 -28.10 -45.39
CA GLN A 706 16.76 -27.45 -46.72
C GLN A 706 15.42 -26.80 -47.11
N PRO A 707 15.41 -25.81 -48.02
CA PRO A 707 14.20 -25.07 -48.41
C PRO A 707 13.42 -25.80 -49.52
N ASN A 708 12.10 -25.81 -49.40
CA ASN A 708 11.20 -26.16 -50.50
C ASN A 708 10.49 -24.89 -50.97
N LYS A 709 10.58 -24.65 -52.29
CA LYS A 709 10.03 -23.49 -53.00
C LYS A 709 8.49 -23.53 -53.05
N GLY A 710 7.89 -22.34 -52.97
CA GLY A 710 6.51 -22.04 -53.34
C GLY A 710 6.36 -20.54 -53.51
#